data_AF-A0A7C4D6A3-F1
#
_entry.id   AF-A0A7C4D6A3-F1
#
_cell.length_a   1.000
_cell.length_b   1.000
_cell.length_c   1.000
_cell.angle_alpha   90.00
_cell.angle_beta   90.00
_cell.angle_gamma   90.00
#
_symmetry.space_group_name_H-M   'P 1'
#
loop_
_entity.id
_entity.type
_entity.pdbx_description
1 polymer ?
#
loop_
_entity_poly.entity_id
_entity_poly.type
_entity_poly.pdbx_seq_one_letter_code
_entity_poly.pdbx_strand_id
1 'polypeptide(L)'
;MKKLLTLAMILLLILSTVSIPSLKVKAGWTGSTITIKADGSIEPSDAPIVRVGDTYYLTGDVINIFITDGIVVERNNIILEGNDHIVTGSGFGEGVRLENRVNVTIRNIKVENFNIGLFLYYSSNNTPWILDYGSKGWDDTDGQEYWLTMRLRSVVEKIIELDAYGDYYIRFVVVLGDIADSAEISEFKKAREILNSLNDFGIPYVPVIGNHDLLPYTQKNSPQDPLEIRIADEEAPSASGKYFNDVFWNTVENSRNINLITRLFKDWSKSECCLQNYASTYEGFHFIFLDFNTREKVPIFAGVGSDAEPFPETLNWLNSWVPANTGRDLGPPIIIFSHHPMWINYFEAFSKSEIDNILETLAWKGNHSFLNFAGHIHDDKRSSDLRTFAFYSVQKPVVVNINLTVITTEALYQTTKDTIKVVIIDAKNKEIKDIKDYSIPEETPPPYYEESTGSTVPFILSPGELRVYDDQGRVTGWFNGTLRNEIPNAIVNESMKLIILPNNQSKYTYEVKGTDTGNYTLVIANFTRIGDSIATFTASNFSIMKNAIHQYMVDWAPLHQGQEGVVIKLDNDGDGEYEQAMNAGIRICKGRRNLKLKPGYNLISLPIHNVSFTASRLLEMIGDSAQSIFMFNSSSQRYVSYDINLARFGINQTDFEIVPDTGYFIYVTNGTEVSFQGFLKYGLKYFTITPGYNLLGWTSSQEANASRLITLGNGNIRSIF
;
A
#
# COMPACT_ATOMS: atom_id res chain seq x y z
N MET A 1 -17.11 -54.10 6.80
CA MET A 1 -16.19 -53.86 5.66
C MET A 1 -16.91 -53.69 4.32
N LYS A 2 -17.72 -54.66 3.84
CA LYS A 2 -18.37 -54.54 2.51
C LYS A 2 -19.21 -53.26 2.32
N LYS A 3 -20.02 -52.85 3.31
CA LYS A 3 -20.83 -51.61 3.24
C LYS A 3 -20.03 -50.31 3.23
N LEU A 4 -18.82 -50.29 3.80
CA LEU A 4 -17.92 -49.11 3.78
C LEU A 4 -17.19 -48.99 2.44
N LEU A 5 -16.79 -50.11 1.83
CA LEU A 5 -16.22 -50.11 0.48
C LEU A 5 -17.25 -49.67 -0.57
N THR A 6 -18.52 -50.06 -0.43
CA THR A 6 -19.57 -49.65 -1.37
C THR A 6 -19.84 -48.15 -1.27
N LEU A 7 -19.83 -47.57 -0.07
CA LEU A 7 -19.99 -46.12 0.10
C LEU A 7 -18.80 -45.32 -0.48
N ALA A 8 -17.57 -45.80 -0.28
CA ALA A 8 -16.37 -45.17 -0.83
C ALA A 8 -16.33 -45.22 -2.37
N MET A 9 -16.74 -46.34 -2.98
CA MET A 9 -16.84 -46.45 -4.44
C MET A 9 -17.92 -45.55 -5.03
N ILE A 10 -19.07 -45.40 -4.36
CA ILE A 10 -20.15 -44.51 -4.82
C ILE A 10 -19.69 -43.04 -4.73
N LEU A 11 -18.96 -42.66 -3.67
CA LEU A 11 -18.41 -41.31 -3.52
C LEU A 11 -17.35 -41.00 -4.60
N LEU A 12 -16.48 -41.96 -4.94
CA LEU A 12 -15.51 -41.85 -6.02
C LEU A 12 -16.16 -41.74 -7.42
N LEU A 13 -17.31 -42.40 -7.62
CA LEU A 13 -18.07 -42.32 -8.88
C LEU A 13 -18.81 -40.98 -9.03
N ILE A 14 -19.27 -40.40 -7.91
CA ILE A 14 -19.89 -39.07 -7.91
C ILE A 14 -18.82 -37.99 -8.15
N LEU A 15 -17.63 -38.13 -7.57
CA LEU A 15 -16.51 -37.21 -7.80
C LEU A 15 -15.95 -37.27 -9.24
N SER A 16 -16.07 -38.40 -9.94
CA SER A 16 -15.60 -38.54 -11.33
C SER A 16 -16.60 -38.06 -12.39
N THR A 17 -17.84 -37.77 -12.00
CA THR A 17 -18.92 -37.35 -12.93
C THR A 17 -19.30 -35.88 -12.80
N VAL A 18 -18.77 -35.16 -11.80
CA VAL A 18 -18.88 -33.70 -11.74
C VAL A 18 -17.86 -33.09 -12.72
N SER A 19 -18.28 -32.90 -13.97
CA SER A 19 -17.64 -31.91 -14.85
C SER A 19 -17.85 -30.53 -14.24
N ILE A 20 -16.84 -30.04 -13.51
CA ILE A 20 -16.76 -28.64 -13.14
C ILE A 20 -16.73 -27.87 -14.46
N PRO A 21 -17.73 -27.03 -14.79
CA PRO A 21 -17.60 -26.15 -15.94
C PRO A 21 -16.35 -25.33 -15.71
N SER A 22 -15.41 -25.38 -16.66
CA SER A 22 -14.24 -24.51 -16.61
C SER A 22 -14.75 -23.08 -16.56
N LEU A 23 -14.66 -22.46 -15.39
CA LEU A 23 -14.74 -21.01 -15.27
C LEU A 23 -13.64 -20.48 -16.18
N LYS A 24 -14.04 -20.02 -17.37
CA LYS A 24 -13.20 -19.14 -18.17
C LYS A 24 -13.08 -17.83 -17.39
N VAL A 25 -12.22 -17.82 -16.39
CA VAL A 25 -11.70 -16.57 -15.84
C VAL A 25 -11.02 -15.88 -17.02
N LYS A 26 -11.56 -14.72 -17.40
CA LYS A 26 -10.94 -13.85 -18.40
C LYS A 26 -9.53 -13.55 -17.85
N ALA A 27 -8.50 -14.09 -18.50
CA ALA A 27 -7.13 -13.94 -18.01
C ALA A 27 -6.79 -12.44 -17.98
N GLY A 28 -6.60 -11.87 -16.77
CA GLY A 28 -6.10 -10.51 -16.61
C GLY A 28 -4.66 -10.40 -17.10
N TRP A 29 -4.22 -9.17 -17.39
CA TRP A 29 -2.86 -8.90 -17.82
C TRP A 29 -1.89 -9.03 -16.65
N THR A 30 -0.84 -9.84 -16.79
CA THR A 30 0.13 -10.16 -15.71
C THR A 30 1.54 -9.62 -16.02
N GLY A 31 1.64 -8.42 -16.57
CA GLY A 31 2.92 -7.80 -16.91
C GLY A 31 3.60 -7.10 -15.73
N SER A 32 4.59 -6.25 -16.04
CA SER A 32 5.33 -5.43 -15.06
C SER A 32 4.57 -4.13 -14.71
N THR A 33 5.21 -3.18 -14.03
CA THR A 33 4.69 -1.81 -13.87
C THR A 33 4.28 -1.20 -15.20
N ILE A 34 3.11 -0.55 -15.22
CA ILE A 34 2.63 0.27 -16.32
C ILE A 34 3.08 1.72 -16.08
N THR A 35 3.91 2.27 -16.93
CA THR A 35 4.36 3.66 -16.84
C THR A 35 3.68 4.52 -17.90
N ILE A 36 2.95 5.54 -17.45
CA ILE A 36 2.52 6.67 -18.28
C ILE A 36 3.65 7.70 -18.25
N LYS A 37 4.47 7.70 -19.30
CA LYS A 37 5.66 8.55 -19.39
C LYS A 37 5.31 10.03 -19.50
N ALA A 38 6.26 10.90 -19.18
CA ALA A 38 6.09 12.35 -19.28
C ALA A 38 5.66 12.84 -20.69
N ASP A 39 6.17 12.21 -21.75
CA ASP A 39 5.77 12.48 -23.15
C ASP A 39 4.36 11.96 -23.51
N GLY A 40 3.78 11.19 -22.60
CA GLY A 40 2.46 10.60 -22.65
C GLY A 40 2.37 9.29 -23.41
N SER A 41 3.49 8.67 -23.75
CA SER A 41 3.53 7.27 -24.18
C SER A 41 3.33 6.31 -23.00
N ILE A 42 2.96 5.06 -23.30
CA ILE A 42 2.67 4.00 -22.32
C ILE A 42 3.76 2.92 -22.45
N GLU A 43 4.32 2.47 -21.34
CA GLU A 43 5.23 1.32 -21.28
C GLU A 43 4.77 0.31 -20.21
N PRO A 44 4.80 -1.00 -20.48
CA PRO A 44 5.06 -1.62 -21.77
C PRO A 44 3.92 -1.36 -22.77
N SER A 45 4.22 -1.41 -24.07
CA SER A 45 3.27 -1.05 -25.13
C SER A 45 2.08 -2.01 -25.26
N ASP A 46 2.15 -3.18 -24.62
CA ASP A 46 1.10 -4.18 -24.55
C ASP A 46 0.28 -4.11 -23.24
N ALA A 47 0.55 -3.12 -22.39
CA ALA A 47 -0.26 -2.85 -21.21
C ALA A 47 -1.72 -2.60 -21.61
N PRO A 48 -2.71 -3.04 -20.80
CA PRO A 48 -4.13 -2.92 -21.12
C PRO A 48 -4.64 -1.49 -20.86
N ILE A 49 -3.96 -0.49 -21.38
CA ILE A 49 -4.28 0.94 -21.22
C ILE A 49 -4.18 1.65 -22.56
N VAL A 50 -5.14 2.49 -22.89
CA VAL A 50 -5.21 3.25 -24.14
C VAL A 50 -5.31 4.74 -23.86
N ARG A 51 -4.60 5.55 -24.64
CA ARG A 51 -4.63 7.01 -24.54
C ARG A 51 -5.60 7.61 -25.56
N VAL A 52 -6.48 8.51 -25.10
CA VAL A 52 -7.32 9.39 -25.93
C VAL A 52 -7.17 10.82 -25.43
N GLY A 53 -6.45 11.67 -26.18
CA GLY A 53 -6.13 13.03 -25.73
C GLY A 53 -5.22 13.02 -24.49
N ASP A 54 -5.68 13.65 -23.41
CA ASP A 54 -5.01 13.64 -22.10
C ASP A 54 -5.65 12.64 -21.10
N THR A 55 -6.54 11.77 -21.58
CA THR A 55 -7.15 10.70 -20.77
C THR A 55 -6.57 9.34 -21.12
N TYR A 56 -6.30 8.52 -20.10
CA TYR A 56 -5.76 7.17 -20.18
C TYR A 56 -6.78 6.19 -19.62
N TYR A 57 -7.27 5.28 -20.46
CA TYR A 57 -8.34 4.34 -20.14
C TYR A 57 -7.76 2.95 -19.94
N LEU A 58 -7.99 2.32 -18.78
CA LEU A 58 -7.81 0.88 -18.67
C LEU A 58 -8.83 0.16 -19.56
N THR A 59 -8.38 -0.91 -20.19
CA THR A 59 -9.14 -1.74 -21.14
C THR A 59 -9.22 -3.20 -20.69
N GLY A 60 -8.59 -3.53 -19.57
CA GLY A 60 -8.58 -4.83 -18.94
C GLY A 60 -7.95 -4.78 -17.55
N ASP A 61 -8.24 -5.81 -16.76
CA ASP A 61 -7.69 -5.94 -15.42
C ASP A 61 -6.18 -6.19 -15.47
N VAL A 62 -5.48 -5.56 -14.54
CA VAL A 62 -4.04 -5.63 -14.33
C VAL A 62 -3.82 -6.45 -13.07
N ILE A 63 -3.41 -7.71 -13.19
CA ILE A 63 -3.46 -8.68 -12.10
C ILE A 63 -2.07 -9.29 -11.86
N ASN A 64 -1.72 -9.54 -10.59
CA ASN A 64 -0.49 -10.21 -10.20
C ASN A 64 0.78 -9.47 -10.64
N ILE A 65 0.82 -8.14 -10.47
CA ILE A 65 2.07 -7.40 -10.62
C ILE A 65 3.02 -7.85 -9.51
N PHE A 66 4.10 -8.52 -9.91
CA PHE A 66 5.10 -9.09 -9.01
C PHE A 66 6.12 -8.02 -8.62
N ILE A 67 6.24 -7.75 -7.31
CA ILE A 67 7.32 -6.98 -6.67
C ILE A 67 7.61 -5.57 -7.21
N THR A 68 6.67 -4.96 -7.96
CA THR A 68 6.80 -3.61 -8.54
C THR A 68 5.50 -2.81 -8.38
N ASP A 69 5.55 -1.52 -8.71
CA ASP A 69 4.38 -0.63 -8.69
C ASP A 69 3.36 -1.06 -9.75
N GLY A 70 2.09 -0.74 -9.54
CA GLY A 70 1.00 -1.00 -10.47
C GLY A 70 1.06 -0.10 -11.69
N ILE A 71 0.70 1.17 -11.50
CA ILE A 71 0.75 2.22 -12.52
C ILE A 71 1.58 3.40 -12.02
N VAL A 72 2.64 3.76 -12.74
CA VAL A 72 3.45 4.96 -12.48
C VAL A 72 3.07 6.07 -13.45
N VAL A 73 2.76 7.25 -12.93
CA VAL A 73 2.40 8.41 -13.76
C VAL A 73 3.50 9.47 -13.67
N GLU A 74 4.16 9.71 -14.79
CA GLU A 74 5.22 10.73 -14.93
C GLU A 74 4.73 12.00 -15.64
N ARG A 75 3.44 12.04 -16.06
CA ARG A 75 2.83 13.14 -16.80
C ARG A 75 1.87 13.96 -15.95
N ASN A 76 1.89 15.29 -16.12
CA ASN A 76 0.96 16.24 -15.50
C ASN A 76 -0.26 16.49 -16.39
N ASN A 77 -1.35 17.02 -15.82
CA ASN A 77 -2.56 17.41 -16.56
C ASN A 77 -3.20 16.23 -17.31
N ILE A 78 -3.39 15.10 -16.64
CA ILE A 78 -4.00 13.92 -17.23
C ILE A 78 -5.15 13.39 -16.39
N ILE A 79 -5.98 12.55 -17.01
CA ILE A 79 -7.00 11.76 -16.33
C ILE A 79 -6.64 10.27 -16.51
N LEU A 80 -6.47 9.54 -15.41
CA LEU A 80 -6.40 8.07 -15.40
C LEU A 80 -7.80 7.52 -15.08
N GLU A 81 -8.41 6.91 -16.09
CA GLU A 81 -9.76 6.35 -16.09
C GLU A 81 -9.66 4.83 -16.02
N GLY A 82 -10.05 4.25 -14.88
CA GLY A 82 -9.96 2.80 -14.70
C GLY A 82 -11.07 2.00 -15.38
N ASN A 83 -12.19 2.61 -15.81
CA ASN A 83 -13.34 1.89 -16.39
C ASN A 83 -13.79 0.68 -15.55
N ASP A 84 -13.77 0.80 -14.23
CA ASP A 84 -14.07 -0.24 -13.24
C ASP A 84 -13.14 -1.47 -13.28
N HIS A 85 -11.99 -1.35 -13.96
CA HIS A 85 -10.97 -2.39 -13.96
C HIS A 85 -10.17 -2.41 -12.66
N ILE A 86 -9.67 -3.61 -12.34
CA ILE A 86 -8.90 -3.87 -11.13
C ILE A 86 -7.41 -3.82 -11.45
N VAL A 87 -6.64 -3.16 -10.60
CA VAL A 87 -5.18 -3.26 -10.50
C VAL A 87 -4.85 -4.01 -9.21
N THR A 88 -4.31 -5.22 -9.32
CA THR A 88 -4.00 -6.09 -8.19
C THR A 88 -2.51 -6.42 -8.12
N GLY A 89 -1.88 -6.09 -6.99
CA GLY A 89 -0.48 -6.40 -6.71
C GLY A 89 -0.28 -7.73 -5.98
N SER A 90 0.97 -8.01 -5.59
CA SER A 90 1.35 -9.20 -4.81
C SER A 90 1.59 -8.92 -3.31
N GLY A 91 1.13 -7.79 -2.81
CA GLY A 91 1.38 -7.25 -1.46
C GLY A 91 2.58 -6.30 -1.37
N PHE A 92 3.16 -5.88 -2.51
CA PHE A 92 4.37 -5.05 -2.60
C PHE A 92 4.16 -3.91 -3.61
N GLY A 93 4.99 -2.85 -3.53
CA GLY A 93 4.92 -1.68 -4.44
C GLY A 93 3.72 -0.77 -4.16
N GLU A 94 3.56 0.30 -4.95
CA GLU A 94 2.36 1.14 -4.90
C GLU A 94 1.45 0.90 -6.11
N GLY A 95 0.15 0.79 -5.88
CA GLY A 95 -0.79 0.42 -6.94
C GLY A 95 -0.95 1.50 -8.01
N VAL A 96 -0.98 2.76 -7.60
CA VAL A 96 -0.77 3.91 -8.49
C VAL A 96 0.20 4.89 -7.83
N ARG A 97 1.30 5.25 -8.50
CA ARG A 97 2.35 6.14 -7.99
C ARG A 97 2.36 7.46 -8.77
N LEU A 98 2.16 8.56 -8.05
CA LEU A 98 2.34 9.93 -8.52
C LEU A 98 3.48 10.60 -7.73
N GLU A 99 4.58 10.92 -8.41
CA GLU A 99 5.71 11.62 -7.79
C GLU A 99 6.01 12.94 -8.52
N ASN A 100 6.04 14.04 -7.76
CA ASN A 100 6.22 15.40 -8.26
C ASN A 100 5.20 15.79 -9.35
N ARG A 101 3.96 15.27 -9.29
CA ARG A 101 2.92 15.46 -10.30
C ARG A 101 1.89 16.52 -9.91
N VAL A 102 1.34 17.20 -10.91
CA VAL A 102 0.34 18.24 -10.72
C VAL A 102 -0.84 18.00 -11.66
N ASN A 103 -2.06 18.17 -11.14
CA ASN A 103 -3.31 18.12 -11.91
C ASN A 103 -3.52 16.76 -12.59
N VAL A 104 -3.35 15.67 -11.81
CA VAL A 104 -3.69 14.30 -12.23
C VAL A 104 -4.99 13.89 -11.54
N THR A 105 -5.98 13.50 -12.34
CA THR A 105 -7.25 12.95 -11.84
C THR A 105 -7.21 11.43 -11.97
N ILE A 106 -7.53 10.68 -10.92
CA ILE A 106 -7.63 9.22 -10.96
C ILE A 106 -9.04 8.84 -10.54
N ARG A 107 -9.73 8.02 -11.34
CA ARG A 107 -11.12 7.60 -11.06
C ARG A 107 -11.48 6.25 -11.67
N ASN A 108 -12.55 5.64 -11.16
CA ASN A 108 -13.12 4.35 -11.59
C ASN A 108 -12.10 3.21 -11.69
N ILE A 109 -11.16 3.15 -10.75
CA ILE A 109 -10.13 2.12 -10.69
C ILE A 109 -10.16 1.46 -9.32
N LYS A 110 -10.16 0.12 -9.30
CA LYS A 110 -10.06 -0.63 -8.04
C LYS A 110 -8.62 -1.06 -7.85
N VAL A 111 -8.01 -0.74 -6.71
CA VAL A 111 -6.60 -1.05 -6.45
C VAL A 111 -6.47 -1.91 -5.21
N GLU A 112 -5.92 -3.13 -5.34
CA GLU A 112 -5.89 -4.13 -4.28
C GLU A 112 -4.53 -4.82 -4.16
N ASN A 113 -4.20 -5.36 -2.98
CA ASN A 113 -2.99 -6.14 -2.72
C ASN A 113 -1.68 -5.42 -3.09
N PHE A 114 -1.56 -4.13 -2.79
CA PHE A 114 -0.29 -3.38 -2.80
C PHE A 114 0.11 -3.00 -1.38
N ASN A 115 1.37 -2.60 -1.17
CA ASN A 115 1.78 -2.02 0.12
C ASN A 115 1.09 -0.67 0.35
N ILE A 116 0.93 0.10 -0.73
CA ILE A 116 0.17 1.34 -0.75
C ILE A 116 -0.74 1.31 -1.98
N GLY A 117 -2.05 1.51 -1.83
CA GLY A 117 -2.98 1.53 -2.97
C GLY A 117 -2.69 2.71 -3.93
N LEU A 118 -2.67 3.92 -3.39
CA LEU A 118 -2.38 5.15 -4.12
C LEU A 118 -1.30 5.95 -3.37
N PHE A 119 -0.20 6.27 -4.06
CA PHE A 119 0.93 7.00 -3.48
C PHE A 119 1.10 8.36 -4.16
N LEU A 120 1.11 9.43 -3.35
CA LEU A 120 1.24 10.82 -3.76
C LEU A 120 2.44 11.43 -3.03
N TYR A 121 3.51 11.78 -3.75
CA TYR A 121 4.71 12.41 -3.16
C TYR A 121 5.03 13.72 -3.86
N TYR A 122 5.20 14.81 -3.08
CA TYR A 122 5.38 16.19 -3.57
C TYR A 122 4.45 16.59 -4.73
N SER A 123 3.21 16.11 -4.68
CA SER A 123 2.23 16.25 -5.76
C SER A 123 1.07 17.13 -5.28
N SER A 124 0.58 18.06 -6.10
CA SER A 124 -0.47 19.03 -5.72
C SER A 124 -1.62 19.07 -6.72
N ASN A 125 -2.82 19.45 -6.25
CA ASN A 125 -4.06 19.47 -7.05
C ASN A 125 -4.38 18.13 -7.73
N ASN A 126 -4.21 17.01 -7.03
CA ASN A 126 -4.62 15.70 -7.51
C ASN A 126 -5.89 15.28 -6.78
N THR A 127 -6.93 14.89 -7.51
CA THR A 127 -8.22 14.50 -6.94
C THR A 127 -8.46 13.01 -7.22
N PRO A 128 -8.37 12.14 -6.19
CA PRO A 128 -8.85 10.78 -6.28
C PRO A 128 -10.38 10.80 -6.14
N TRP A 129 -11.10 10.58 -7.24
CA TRP A 129 -12.57 10.46 -7.19
C TRP A 129 -12.94 8.98 -7.08
N ILE A 130 -13.39 8.56 -5.90
CA ILE A 130 -14.17 7.32 -5.75
C ILE A 130 -15.63 7.75 -5.91
N LEU A 131 -16.27 7.33 -7.01
CA LEU A 131 -17.59 7.80 -7.43
C LEU A 131 -18.78 7.14 -6.69
N ASP A 132 -18.51 6.13 -5.86
CA ASP A 132 -19.46 5.35 -5.05
C ASP A 132 -18.61 4.62 -3.99
N TYR A 133 -18.84 4.83 -2.69
CA TYR A 133 -17.98 4.22 -1.67
C TYR A 133 -18.35 2.75 -1.48
N GLY A 134 -17.45 1.85 -1.86
CA GLY A 134 -17.72 0.42 -1.74
C GLY A 134 -18.55 -0.12 -2.89
N SER A 135 -19.76 -0.59 -2.61
CA SER A 135 -20.63 -1.22 -3.61
C SER A 135 -21.75 -0.28 -4.02
N LYS A 136 -22.33 -0.51 -5.20
CA LYS A 136 -23.20 0.48 -5.81
C LYS A 136 -24.45 0.80 -4.98
N GLY A 137 -24.63 2.06 -4.61
CA GLY A 137 -25.84 2.57 -3.96
C GLY A 137 -25.61 2.99 -2.51
N TRP A 138 -26.46 3.85 -1.97
CA TRP A 138 -26.26 4.43 -0.63
C TRP A 138 -26.67 3.52 0.54
N ASP A 139 -27.46 2.47 0.28
CA ASP A 139 -27.90 1.49 1.26
C ASP A 139 -27.01 0.23 1.29
N ASP A 140 -25.83 0.35 0.70
CA ASP A 140 -24.88 -0.73 0.54
C ASP A 140 -24.12 -1.04 1.84
N THR A 141 -23.37 -2.15 1.84
CA THR A 141 -22.80 -2.68 3.09
C THR A 141 -21.30 -2.90 3.05
N ASP A 142 -20.69 -2.79 1.87
CA ASP A 142 -19.33 -3.26 1.63
C ASP A 142 -18.35 -2.10 1.68
N GLY A 143 -17.99 -1.67 2.89
CA GLY A 143 -17.06 -0.53 3.05
C GLY A 143 -15.67 -0.80 2.47
N GLN A 144 -15.09 0.23 1.85
CA GLN A 144 -13.79 0.19 1.19
C GLN A 144 -12.64 0.71 2.09
N GLU A 145 -11.46 0.09 2.01
CA GLU A 145 -10.26 0.65 2.64
C GLU A 145 -9.61 1.70 1.73
N TYR A 146 -9.23 2.84 2.31
CA TYR A 146 -8.51 3.92 1.64
C TYR A 146 -7.77 4.80 2.65
N TRP A 147 -7.15 5.87 2.18
CA TRP A 147 -6.25 6.67 3.01
C TRP A 147 -6.93 7.31 4.24
N LEU A 148 -8.21 7.72 4.18
CA LEU A 148 -8.91 8.24 5.38
C LEU A 148 -9.25 7.14 6.39
N THR A 149 -9.59 5.92 5.94
CA THR A 149 -9.83 4.80 6.88
C THR A 149 -8.55 4.43 7.61
N MET A 150 -7.40 4.50 6.93
CA MET A 150 -6.09 4.35 7.56
C MET A 150 -5.82 5.46 8.60
N ARG A 151 -6.08 6.74 8.26
CA ARG A 151 -5.91 7.85 9.23
C ARG A 151 -6.80 7.69 10.46
N LEU A 152 -8.06 7.29 10.27
CA LEU A 152 -8.96 7.02 11.39
C LEU A 152 -8.45 5.88 12.29
N ARG A 153 -7.84 4.83 11.71
CA ARG A 153 -7.19 3.76 12.50
C ARG A 153 -6.03 4.31 13.32
N SER A 154 -5.14 5.12 12.74
CA SER A 154 -4.03 5.75 13.47
C SER A 154 -4.51 6.63 14.63
N VAL A 155 -5.62 7.36 14.45
CA VAL A 155 -6.26 8.13 15.53
C VAL A 155 -6.72 7.23 16.67
N VAL A 156 -7.41 6.14 16.33
CA VAL A 156 -7.92 5.19 17.32
C VAL A 156 -6.77 4.50 18.07
N GLU A 157 -5.72 4.08 17.37
CA GLU A 157 -4.51 3.53 17.96
C GLU A 157 -3.84 4.54 18.91
N LYS A 158 -3.78 5.81 18.51
CA LYS A 158 -3.21 6.85 19.37
C LYS A 158 -4.03 7.07 20.64
N ILE A 159 -5.36 7.02 20.56
CA ILE A 159 -6.24 7.09 21.74
C ILE A 159 -5.97 5.91 22.67
N ILE A 160 -5.85 4.69 22.13
CA ILE A 160 -5.55 3.49 22.91
C ILE A 160 -4.18 3.60 23.59
N GLU A 161 -3.17 4.08 22.87
CA GLU A 161 -1.82 4.33 23.43
C GLU A 161 -1.87 5.32 24.60
N LEU A 162 -2.61 6.43 24.43
CA LEU A 162 -2.77 7.46 25.45
C LEU A 162 -3.47 6.95 26.73
N ASP A 163 -4.40 6.00 26.60
CA ASP A 163 -5.06 5.33 27.74
C ASP A 163 -4.19 4.24 28.38
N ALA A 164 -3.53 3.40 27.57
CA ALA A 164 -2.80 2.24 28.05
C ALA A 164 -1.42 2.57 28.64
N TYR A 165 -0.72 3.55 28.06
CA TYR A 165 0.67 3.88 28.41
C TYR A 165 0.85 5.34 28.85
N GLY A 166 -0.15 6.20 28.66
CA GLY A 166 -0.11 7.59 29.09
C GLY A 166 -0.45 7.80 30.57
N ASP A 167 -0.34 9.06 31.03
CA ASP A 167 -0.82 9.51 32.35
C ASP A 167 -2.36 9.66 32.41
N TYR A 168 -3.09 9.19 31.39
CA TYR A 168 -4.53 9.38 31.27
C TYR A 168 -5.28 8.08 31.44
N TYR A 169 -6.51 8.21 31.94
CA TYR A 169 -7.49 7.15 31.94
C TYR A 169 -8.73 7.64 31.21
N ILE A 170 -8.78 7.33 29.91
CA ILE A 170 -9.77 7.84 28.96
C ILE A 170 -11.12 7.19 29.29
N ARG A 171 -12.08 8.01 29.68
CA ARG A 171 -13.42 7.54 30.08
C ARG A 171 -14.35 7.29 28.91
N PHE A 172 -14.23 8.11 27.88
CA PHE A 172 -14.97 8.01 26.63
C PHE A 172 -14.34 8.92 25.58
N VAL A 173 -14.67 8.66 24.32
CA VAL A 173 -14.31 9.47 23.15
C VAL A 173 -15.57 10.11 22.58
N VAL A 174 -15.47 11.34 22.08
CA VAL A 174 -16.56 11.98 21.32
C VAL A 174 -16.10 12.19 19.88
N VAL A 175 -16.91 11.77 18.91
CA VAL A 175 -16.65 11.96 17.48
C VAL A 175 -17.57 13.07 16.98
N LEU A 176 -17.00 14.17 16.49
CA LEU A 176 -17.72 15.45 16.28
C LEU A 176 -18.37 15.59 14.89
N GLY A 177 -18.93 14.51 14.32
CA GLY A 177 -19.63 14.52 13.04
C GLY A 177 -18.72 14.52 11.80
N ASP A 178 -19.37 14.56 10.64
CA ASP A 178 -18.76 14.38 9.31
C ASP A 178 -17.93 13.10 9.26
N ILE A 179 -18.59 12.02 9.66
CA ILE A 179 -18.03 10.67 9.67
C ILE A 179 -18.03 10.08 8.25
N ALA A 180 -19.04 10.44 7.47
CA ALA A 180 -19.23 10.05 6.07
C ALA A 180 -19.11 11.30 5.17
N ASP A 181 -18.69 11.12 3.92
CA ASP A 181 -18.70 12.20 2.91
C ASP A 181 -20.08 12.27 2.22
N SER A 182 -20.69 11.11 2.01
CA SER A 182 -21.92 10.92 1.23
C SER A 182 -23.08 10.31 2.02
N ALA A 183 -22.93 10.15 3.33
CA ALA A 183 -23.88 9.48 4.24
C ALA A 183 -24.29 8.06 3.80
N GLU A 184 -23.41 7.37 3.06
CA GLU A 184 -23.63 5.98 2.64
C GLU A 184 -23.54 5.04 3.86
N ILE A 185 -24.36 3.99 3.88
CA ILE A 185 -24.37 3.03 5.00
C ILE A 185 -23.02 2.32 5.14
N SER A 186 -22.36 2.01 4.03
CA SER A 186 -21.04 1.39 3.97
C SER A 186 -19.95 2.27 4.61
N GLU A 187 -19.95 3.59 4.39
CA GLU A 187 -19.04 4.54 5.03
C GLU A 187 -19.20 4.51 6.55
N PHE A 188 -20.45 4.65 7.03
CA PHE A 188 -20.73 4.58 8.46
C PHE A 188 -20.33 3.25 9.07
N LYS A 189 -20.59 2.13 8.37
CA LYS A 189 -20.22 0.79 8.85
C LYS A 189 -18.71 0.62 8.95
N LYS A 190 -17.94 1.13 7.99
CA LYS A 190 -16.47 1.09 8.05
C LYS A 190 -15.94 1.97 9.18
N ALA A 191 -16.43 3.19 9.34
CA ALA A 191 -16.05 4.04 10.45
C ALA A 191 -16.38 3.40 11.80
N ARG A 192 -17.58 2.81 11.95
CA ARG A 192 -18.00 2.05 13.13
C ARG A 192 -17.07 0.86 13.40
N GLU A 193 -16.71 0.08 12.37
CA GLU A 193 -15.78 -1.04 12.49
C GLU A 193 -14.46 -0.59 13.14
N ILE A 194 -13.89 0.52 12.66
CA ILE A 194 -12.63 1.07 13.17
C ILE A 194 -12.80 1.59 14.61
N LEU A 195 -13.81 2.41 14.86
CA LEU A 195 -14.10 2.98 16.19
C LEU A 195 -14.41 1.90 17.23
N ASN A 196 -15.03 0.79 16.84
CA ASN A 196 -15.35 -0.32 17.74
C ASN A 196 -14.11 -1.01 18.33
N SER A 197 -12.92 -0.84 17.74
CA SER A 197 -11.67 -1.33 18.35
C SER A 197 -11.36 -0.64 19.69
N LEU A 198 -11.84 0.59 19.94
CA LEU A 198 -11.78 1.24 21.27
C LEU A 198 -12.50 0.40 22.34
N ASN A 199 -13.55 -0.31 21.97
CA ASN A 199 -14.33 -1.12 22.91
C ASN A 199 -13.58 -2.38 23.38
N ASP A 200 -12.55 -2.82 22.66
CA ASP A 200 -11.63 -3.87 23.11
C ASP A 200 -10.85 -3.48 24.35
N PHE A 201 -10.62 -2.18 24.51
CA PHE A 201 -9.96 -1.56 25.66
C PHE A 201 -10.96 -0.99 26.68
N GLY A 202 -12.26 -1.23 26.48
CA GLY A 202 -13.31 -0.77 27.38
C GLY A 202 -13.63 0.73 27.26
N ILE A 203 -13.13 1.40 26.21
CA ILE A 203 -13.37 2.81 25.95
C ILE A 203 -14.62 2.94 25.06
N PRO A 204 -15.74 3.52 25.54
CA PRO A 204 -16.87 3.87 24.69
C PRO A 204 -16.56 5.10 23.82
N TYR A 205 -17.10 5.14 22.62
CA TYR A 205 -17.15 6.36 21.81
C TYR A 205 -18.59 6.81 21.60
N VAL A 206 -18.79 8.13 21.50
CA VAL A 206 -20.10 8.73 21.37
C VAL A 206 -20.13 9.59 20.10
N PRO A 207 -20.86 9.20 19.05
CA PRO A 207 -20.88 9.93 17.80
C PRO A 207 -21.91 11.07 17.84
N VAL A 208 -21.48 12.25 17.42
CA VAL A 208 -22.31 13.41 17.07
C VAL A 208 -22.49 13.41 15.57
N ILE A 209 -23.69 13.75 15.09
CA ILE A 209 -23.99 13.79 13.66
C ILE A 209 -23.55 15.13 13.04
N GLY A 210 -22.88 15.08 11.89
CA GLY A 210 -22.51 16.25 11.07
C GLY A 210 -23.43 16.47 9.88
N ASN A 211 -23.19 17.53 9.12
CA ASN A 211 -24.03 17.87 7.97
C ASN A 211 -23.81 16.88 6.80
N HIS A 212 -22.61 16.33 6.65
CA HIS A 212 -22.35 15.29 5.65
C HIS A 212 -22.94 13.92 6.02
N ASP A 213 -23.38 13.73 7.27
CA ASP A 213 -23.93 12.46 7.77
C ASP A 213 -25.45 12.32 7.58
N LEU A 214 -26.11 13.32 6.99
CA LEU A 214 -27.57 13.41 6.99
C LEU A 214 -28.27 12.85 5.76
N LEU A 215 -27.88 13.34 4.58
CA LEU A 215 -28.61 13.12 3.34
C LEU A 215 -27.76 12.25 2.41
N PRO A 216 -28.14 10.98 2.24
CA PRO A 216 -27.37 10.06 1.41
C PRO A 216 -27.46 10.37 -0.06
N TYR A 217 -26.33 10.26 -0.75
CA TYR A 217 -26.25 10.45 -2.18
C TYR A 217 -25.16 9.57 -2.79
N THR A 218 -25.29 9.27 -4.08
CA THR A 218 -24.25 8.62 -4.89
C THR A 218 -24.03 9.41 -6.17
N GLN A 219 -22.84 9.36 -6.75
CA GLN A 219 -22.53 10.06 -7.99
C GLN A 219 -22.72 9.12 -9.20
N LYS A 220 -23.40 9.57 -10.25
CA LYS A 220 -23.73 8.73 -11.41
C LYS A 220 -22.61 8.81 -12.45
N ASN A 221 -22.26 7.66 -13.02
CA ASN A 221 -21.30 7.55 -14.11
C ASN A 221 -21.99 7.91 -15.46
N SER A 222 -21.91 9.16 -15.91
CA SER A 222 -22.35 9.57 -17.26
C SER A 222 -21.25 10.33 -18.01
N PRO A 223 -20.83 9.86 -19.21
CA PRO A 223 -19.85 10.58 -20.04
C PRO A 223 -20.34 11.95 -20.51
N GLN A 224 -21.65 12.21 -20.45
CA GLN A 224 -22.25 13.47 -20.87
C GLN A 224 -22.42 14.49 -19.74
N ASP A 225 -22.40 14.04 -18.48
CA ASP A 225 -22.54 14.92 -17.32
C ASP A 225 -21.85 14.31 -16.07
N PRO A 226 -20.60 14.70 -15.78
CA PRO A 226 -19.82 14.17 -14.65
C PRO A 226 -20.36 14.53 -13.26
N LEU A 227 -21.41 15.37 -13.17
CA LEU A 227 -21.95 15.91 -11.91
C LEU A 227 -23.35 15.38 -11.57
N GLU A 228 -23.85 14.36 -12.27
CA GLU A 228 -25.20 13.84 -12.00
C GLU A 228 -25.24 13.10 -10.65
N ILE A 229 -25.69 13.76 -9.59
CA ILE A 229 -25.84 13.21 -8.23
C ILE A 229 -27.21 12.54 -8.09
N ARG A 230 -27.25 11.30 -7.60
CA ARG A 230 -28.46 10.60 -7.17
C ARG A 230 -28.62 10.76 -5.68
N ILE A 231 -29.76 11.31 -5.25
CA ILE A 231 -30.04 11.54 -3.84
C ILE A 231 -31.11 10.53 -3.40
N ALA A 232 -30.97 9.98 -2.20
CA ALA A 232 -31.94 9.05 -1.65
C ALA A 232 -33.34 9.70 -1.58
N ASP A 233 -34.26 9.18 -2.40
CA ASP A 233 -35.68 9.52 -2.56
C ASP A 233 -36.06 11.01 -2.63
N GLU A 234 -36.53 11.44 -3.82
CA GLU A 234 -37.24 12.72 -4.01
C GLU A 234 -38.59 12.80 -3.27
N GLU A 235 -39.05 11.72 -2.61
CA GLU A 235 -40.36 11.63 -1.94
C GLU A 235 -40.32 11.33 -0.42
N ALA A 236 -39.15 11.26 0.22
CA ALA A 236 -39.02 11.12 1.68
C ALA A 236 -38.17 12.25 2.27
N PRO A 237 -38.41 12.71 3.52
CA PRO A 237 -37.52 13.66 4.19
C PRO A 237 -36.19 12.96 4.52
N SER A 238 -35.34 12.80 3.52
CA SER A 238 -34.16 11.94 3.54
C SER A 238 -32.99 12.50 4.36
N ALA A 239 -33.04 13.76 4.78
CA ALA A 239 -32.13 14.35 5.78
C ALA A 239 -32.55 14.05 7.23
N SER A 240 -32.96 12.81 7.52
CA SER A 240 -33.47 12.42 8.85
C SER A 240 -32.40 11.92 9.81
N GLY A 241 -31.15 11.74 9.35
CA GLY A 241 -30.09 11.09 10.15
C GLY A 241 -30.40 9.62 10.50
N LYS A 242 -31.37 9.01 9.81
CA LYS A 242 -31.83 7.64 10.07
C LYS A 242 -30.69 6.63 9.93
N TYR A 243 -29.92 6.68 8.84
CA TYR A 243 -28.84 5.71 8.61
C TYR A 243 -27.71 5.85 9.62
N PHE A 244 -27.33 7.09 9.96
CA PHE A 244 -26.43 7.36 11.07
C PHE A 244 -26.94 6.69 12.37
N ASN A 245 -28.22 6.88 12.71
CA ASN A 245 -28.81 6.27 13.89
C ASN A 245 -28.83 4.73 13.82
N ASP A 246 -29.20 4.16 12.68
CA ASP A 246 -29.28 2.71 12.47
C ASP A 246 -27.91 2.03 12.50
N VAL A 247 -26.83 2.74 12.18
CA VAL A 247 -25.48 2.18 12.24
C VAL A 247 -24.88 2.32 13.64
N PHE A 248 -24.93 3.51 14.24
CA PHE A 248 -24.22 3.79 15.49
C PHE A 248 -25.02 3.51 16.76
N TRP A 249 -26.35 3.62 16.72
CA TRP A 249 -27.23 3.47 17.90
C TRP A 249 -28.06 2.18 17.88
N ASN A 250 -27.77 1.27 16.95
CA ASN A 250 -28.41 -0.04 16.90
C ASN A 250 -27.91 -0.97 18.02
N THR A 251 -28.84 -1.37 18.88
CA THR A 251 -28.61 -2.15 20.11
C THR A 251 -28.21 -3.61 19.86
N VAL A 252 -28.29 -4.09 18.62
CA VAL A 252 -27.86 -5.44 18.23
C VAL A 252 -26.46 -5.37 17.63
N GLU A 253 -26.29 -4.60 16.55
CA GLU A 253 -25.03 -4.55 15.80
C GLU A 253 -23.93 -3.77 16.52
N ASN A 254 -24.26 -2.69 17.22
CA ASN A 254 -23.31 -1.88 18.01
C ASN A 254 -23.45 -2.09 19.52
N SER A 255 -23.96 -3.28 19.91
CA SER A 255 -24.34 -3.60 21.28
C SER A 255 -23.20 -3.39 22.30
N ARG A 256 -21.95 -3.67 21.94
CA ARG A 256 -20.80 -3.52 22.84
C ARG A 256 -20.56 -2.06 23.21
N ASN A 257 -20.50 -1.16 22.22
CA ASN A 257 -20.31 0.26 22.46
C ASN A 257 -21.48 0.83 23.29
N ILE A 258 -22.72 0.51 22.91
CA ILE A 258 -23.92 0.98 23.62
C ILE A 258 -23.96 0.49 25.07
N ASN A 259 -23.53 -0.74 25.34
CA ASN A 259 -23.43 -1.27 26.70
C ASN A 259 -22.38 -0.51 27.52
N LEU A 260 -21.25 -0.13 26.93
CA LEU A 260 -20.23 0.70 27.60
C LEU A 260 -20.77 2.10 27.89
N ILE A 261 -21.41 2.75 26.91
CA ILE A 261 -22.10 4.05 27.08
C ILE A 261 -23.12 3.97 28.21
N THR A 262 -24.02 2.99 28.20
CA THR A 262 -25.10 2.85 29.19
C THR A 262 -24.55 2.60 30.61
N ARG A 263 -23.41 1.92 30.73
CA ARG A 263 -22.73 1.71 32.02
C ARG A 263 -22.09 2.99 32.54
N LEU A 264 -21.51 3.80 31.64
CA LEU A 264 -20.88 5.07 31.97
C LEU A 264 -21.92 6.13 32.34
N PHE A 265 -22.93 6.27 31.48
CA PHE A 265 -23.99 7.29 31.51
C PHE A 265 -25.30 6.67 31.98
N LYS A 266 -25.43 6.46 33.29
CA LYS A 266 -26.58 5.74 33.90
C LYS A 266 -27.92 6.46 33.74
N ASP A 267 -27.89 7.78 33.60
CA ASP A 267 -29.05 8.67 33.49
C ASP A 267 -29.27 9.17 32.05
N TRP A 268 -28.63 8.55 31.06
CA TRP A 268 -28.67 9.06 29.70
C TRP A 268 -30.10 9.16 29.15
N SER A 269 -30.36 10.25 28.45
CA SER A 269 -31.63 10.52 27.76
C SER A 269 -31.35 10.96 26.34
N LYS A 270 -32.07 10.39 25.37
CA LYS A 270 -32.04 10.77 23.95
C LYS A 270 -33.36 11.44 23.60
N SER A 271 -33.35 12.53 22.83
CA SER A 271 -34.58 13.21 22.42
C SER A 271 -35.45 12.28 21.56
N GLU A 272 -36.77 12.45 21.66
CA GLU A 272 -37.72 11.78 20.76
C GLU A 272 -37.56 12.36 19.33
N CYS A 273 -37.84 11.54 18.29
CA CYS A 273 -37.81 11.91 16.85
C CYS A 273 -36.45 11.76 16.12
N CYS A 274 -36.30 12.46 14.99
CA CYS A 274 -35.21 12.36 14.00
C CYS A 274 -33.93 13.13 14.35
N LEU A 275 -33.96 13.99 15.37
CA LEU A 275 -32.80 14.73 15.85
C LEU A 275 -31.95 13.86 16.78
N GLN A 276 -30.64 13.89 16.61
CA GLN A 276 -29.69 13.06 17.37
C GLN A 276 -29.25 13.73 18.69
N ASN A 277 -30.16 14.40 19.42
CA ASN A 277 -29.81 15.00 20.70
C ASN A 277 -29.80 13.98 21.84
N TYR A 278 -28.83 14.07 22.74
CA TYR A 278 -28.83 13.30 23.98
C TYR A 278 -27.98 13.99 25.06
N ALA A 279 -28.23 13.66 26.32
CA ALA A 279 -27.50 14.22 27.44
C ALA A 279 -27.42 13.24 28.60
N SER A 280 -26.38 13.40 29.43
CA SER A 280 -26.15 12.60 30.63
C SER A 280 -25.25 13.33 31.62
N THR A 281 -25.22 12.83 32.85
CA THR A 281 -24.34 13.29 33.91
C THR A 281 -23.29 12.23 34.23
N TYR A 282 -22.03 12.65 34.38
CA TYR A 282 -20.95 11.78 34.86
C TYR A 282 -20.07 12.54 35.85
N GLU A 283 -19.88 11.97 37.05
CA GLU A 283 -19.07 12.56 38.13
C GLU A 283 -19.41 14.03 38.45
N GLY A 284 -20.70 14.39 38.35
CA GLY A 284 -21.19 15.75 38.62
C GLY A 284 -21.02 16.76 37.48
N PHE A 285 -20.49 16.34 36.33
CA PHE A 285 -20.48 17.12 35.09
C PHE A 285 -21.65 16.74 34.20
N HIS A 286 -22.21 17.73 33.51
CA HIS A 286 -23.31 17.56 32.56
C HIS A 286 -22.78 17.63 31.14
N PHE A 287 -23.08 16.61 30.35
CA PHE A 287 -22.68 16.49 28.95
C PHE A 287 -23.93 16.49 28.08
N ILE A 288 -23.97 17.37 27.08
CA ILE A 288 -25.08 17.53 26.15
C ILE A 288 -24.53 17.40 24.73
N PHE A 289 -25.18 16.60 23.90
CA PHE A 289 -24.78 16.34 22.53
C PHE A 289 -25.94 16.78 21.63
N LEU A 290 -25.65 17.68 20.70
CA LEU A 290 -26.67 18.43 19.97
C LEU A 290 -26.53 18.26 18.47
N ASP A 291 -27.69 18.10 17.85
CA ASP A 291 -27.87 18.04 16.41
C ASP A 291 -28.49 19.36 15.94
N PHE A 292 -27.65 20.16 15.31
CA PHE A 292 -28.02 21.46 14.74
C PHE A 292 -27.87 21.49 13.23
N ASN A 293 -27.70 20.34 12.57
CA ASN A 293 -27.47 20.35 11.13
C ASN A 293 -28.77 20.71 10.41
N THR A 294 -28.74 21.65 9.46
CA THR A 294 -29.92 21.97 8.65
C THR A 294 -30.47 20.71 7.97
N ARG A 295 -31.80 20.62 7.86
CA ARG A 295 -32.43 19.56 7.06
C ARG A 295 -32.73 20.01 5.63
N GLU A 296 -32.33 21.24 5.28
CA GLU A 296 -32.50 21.78 3.94
C GLU A 296 -31.43 21.25 2.98
N LYS A 297 -31.88 20.61 1.90
CA LYS A 297 -31.03 20.14 0.82
C LYS A 297 -30.46 21.33 0.05
N VAL A 298 -29.18 21.24 -0.32
CA VAL A 298 -28.57 22.24 -1.19
C VAL A 298 -29.10 22.08 -2.62
N PRO A 299 -29.60 23.13 -3.29
CA PRO A 299 -30.20 22.99 -4.62
C PRO A 299 -29.23 22.57 -5.73
N ILE A 300 -27.93 22.84 -5.58
CA ILE A 300 -26.90 22.69 -6.63
C ILE A 300 -25.85 21.63 -6.26
N PHE A 301 -25.73 21.27 -4.98
CA PHE A 301 -24.72 20.35 -4.47
C PHE A 301 -25.36 19.14 -3.81
N ALA A 302 -24.55 18.09 -3.61
CA ALA A 302 -24.96 16.93 -2.85
C ALA A 302 -25.09 17.27 -1.36
N GLY A 303 -25.99 16.59 -0.65
CA GLY A 303 -26.16 16.77 0.79
C GLY A 303 -27.02 17.98 1.20
N VAL A 304 -26.84 18.40 2.46
CA VAL A 304 -27.56 19.52 3.09
C VAL A 304 -26.63 20.73 3.26
N GLY A 305 -27.20 21.89 3.62
CA GLY A 305 -26.44 23.11 3.86
C GLY A 305 -25.39 22.97 4.98
N SER A 306 -24.42 23.90 4.96
CA SER A 306 -23.37 24.04 5.97
C SER A 306 -23.79 24.92 7.16
N ASP A 307 -25.01 25.42 7.16
CA ASP A 307 -25.57 26.25 8.21
C ASP A 307 -26.16 25.42 9.35
N ALA A 308 -26.15 26.01 10.54
CA ALA A 308 -26.71 25.40 11.74
C ALA A 308 -28.14 25.91 12.00
N GLU A 309 -29.04 25.01 12.39
CA GLU A 309 -30.45 25.30 12.64
C GLU A 309 -30.83 24.99 14.10
N PRO A 310 -31.24 25.99 14.91
CA PRO A 310 -31.68 25.78 16.28
C PRO A 310 -33.14 25.30 16.34
N PHE A 311 -33.38 24.04 16.01
CA PHE A 311 -34.73 23.45 15.97
C PHE A 311 -35.53 23.73 17.25
N PRO A 312 -36.81 24.14 17.14
CA PRO A 312 -37.69 24.34 18.28
C PRO A 312 -37.75 23.13 19.21
N GLU A 313 -37.71 21.91 18.67
CA GLU A 313 -37.66 20.64 19.39
C GLU A 313 -36.42 20.55 20.27
N THR A 314 -35.23 20.88 19.73
CA THR A 314 -33.97 20.94 20.48
C THR A 314 -34.04 21.98 21.58
N LEU A 315 -34.53 23.19 21.28
CA LEU A 315 -34.65 24.26 22.27
C LEU A 315 -35.63 23.91 23.40
N ASN A 316 -36.78 23.32 23.07
CA ASN A 316 -37.77 22.86 24.05
C ASN A 316 -37.22 21.73 24.94
N TRP A 317 -36.47 20.82 24.34
CA TRP A 317 -35.80 19.75 25.07
C TRP A 317 -34.74 20.30 26.03
N LEU A 318 -33.86 21.20 25.58
CA LEU A 318 -32.88 21.89 26.43
C LEU A 318 -33.56 22.68 27.57
N ASN A 319 -34.62 23.41 27.25
CA ASN A 319 -35.43 24.19 28.20
C ASN A 319 -36.05 23.31 29.31
N SER A 320 -36.22 22.02 29.04
CA SER A 320 -36.72 21.03 30.01
C SER A 320 -35.58 20.32 30.75
N TRP A 321 -34.56 19.86 30.02
CA TRP A 321 -33.48 19.04 30.56
C TRP A 321 -32.55 19.81 31.50
N VAL A 322 -32.11 21.02 31.10
CA VAL A 322 -31.15 21.81 31.91
C VAL A 322 -31.68 22.08 33.32
N PRO A 323 -32.87 22.69 33.52
CA PRO A 323 -33.36 22.96 34.87
C PRO A 323 -33.69 21.70 35.69
N ALA A 324 -34.01 20.58 35.02
CA ALA A 324 -34.27 19.31 35.71
C ALA A 324 -32.99 18.66 36.28
N ASN A 325 -31.82 18.97 35.70
CA ASN A 325 -30.58 18.25 36.00
C ASN A 325 -29.48 19.12 36.63
N THR A 326 -29.45 20.44 36.42
CA THR A 326 -28.30 21.28 36.81
C THR A 326 -28.50 22.16 38.05
N GLY A 327 -29.74 22.33 38.53
CA GLY A 327 -30.03 23.24 39.66
C GLY A 327 -29.92 24.74 39.30
N ARG A 328 -29.94 25.63 40.30
CA ARG A 328 -29.88 27.12 40.11
C ARG A 328 -28.56 27.77 40.51
N ASP A 329 -27.67 27.05 41.18
CA ASP A 329 -26.38 27.56 41.67
C ASP A 329 -25.24 27.24 40.70
N LEU A 330 -24.21 28.09 40.66
CA LEU A 330 -23.03 27.95 39.81
C LEU A 330 -22.30 26.62 40.08
N GLY A 331 -22.50 25.64 39.19
CA GLY A 331 -21.80 24.35 39.17
C GLY A 331 -20.62 24.31 38.19
N PRO A 332 -20.01 23.13 37.94
CA PRO A 332 -19.05 22.96 36.85
C PRO A 332 -19.67 23.39 35.51
N PRO A 333 -18.84 23.74 34.50
CA PRO A 333 -19.36 24.09 33.19
C PRO A 333 -20.15 22.92 32.59
N ILE A 334 -21.28 23.25 31.95
CA ILE A 334 -22.04 22.31 31.13
C ILE A 334 -21.27 22.13 29.81
N ILE A 335 -20.90 20.90 29.49
CA ILE A 335 -20.10 20.58 28.31
C ILE A 335 -21.06 20.21 27.18
N ILE A 336 -20.97 20.95 26.08
CA ILE A 336 -21.82 20.78 24.90
C ILE A 336 -20.97 20.26 23.75
N PHE A 337 -21.39 19.18 23.11
CA PHE A 337 -20.82 18.69 21.86
C PHE A 337 -21.81 18.94 20.73
N SER A 338 -21.36 19.55 19.64
CA SER A 338 -22.15 19.77 18.44
C SER A 338 -21.22 19.72 17.24
N HIS A 339 -21.71 19.33 16.06
CA HIS A 339 -20.87 19.41 14.87
C HIS A 339 -20.56 20.89 14.54
N HIS A 340 -21.59 21.73 14.47
CA HIS A 340 -21.44 23.17 14.25
C HIS A 340 -21.02 23.90 15.54
N PRO A 341 -20.03 24.82 15.48
CA PRO A 341 -19.62 25.63 16.62
C PRO A 341 -20.67 26.66 17.04
N MET A 342 -20.90 26.80 18.35
CA MET A 342 -21.86 27.76 18.92
C MET A 342 -21.34 29.21 18.92
N TRP A 343 -21.06 29.76 17.74
CA TRP A 343 -20.66 31.15 17.57
C TRP A 343 -21.35 31.80 16.37
N ILE A 344 -21.10 33.09 16.16
CA ILE A 344 -21.75 33.87 15.11
C ILE A 344 -21.00 33.67 13.79
N ASN A 345 -21.58 32.88 12.87
CA ASN A 345 -21.19 32.79 11.46
C ASN A 345 -22.40 32.33 10.65
N TYR A 346 -22.83 33.16 9.69
CA TYR A 346 -24.05 32.89 8.90
C TYR A 346 -23.96 31.70 7.95
N PHE A 347 -22.76 31.21 7.63
CA PHE A 347 -22.56 30.19 6.59
C PHE A 347 -22.09 28.84 7.12
N GLU A 348 -21.49 28.81 8.32
CA GLU A 348 -20.82 27.63 8.89
C GLU A 348 -21.23 27.39 10.35
N ALA A 349 -22.20 28.16 10.85
CA ALA A 349 -22.68 28.09 12.22
C ALA A 349 -24.05 28.79 12.31
N PHE A 350 -24.22 29.68 13.28
CA PHE A 350 -25.47 30.33 13.60
C PHE A 350 -25.42 31.83 13.28
N SER A 351 -26.57 32.39 12.90
CA SER A 351 -26.79 33.83 12.94
C SER A 351 -26.73 34.35 14.38
N LYS A 352 -26.57 35.67 14.53
CA LYS A 352 -26.59 36.31 15.85
C LYS A 352 -27.91 36.06 16.59
N SER A 353 -29.04 36.17 15.91
CA SER A 353 -30.37 35.95 16.52
C SER A 353 -30.56 34.52 17.02
N GLU A 354 -30.00 33.54 16.31
CA GLU A 354 -30.09 32.13 16.67
C GLU A 354 -29.24 31.80 17.90
N ILE A 355 -27.98 32.29 17.94
CA ILE A 355 -27.15 32.20 19.15
C ILE A 355 -27.83 32.89 20.33
N ASP A 356 -28.32 34.11 20.14
CA ASP A 356 -28.97 34.85 21.21
C ASP A 356 -30.23 34.10 21.71
N ASN A 357 -31.00 33.46 20.83
CA ASN A 357 -32.16 32.64 21.20
C ASN A 357 -31.78 31.37 21.99
N ILE A 358 -30.73 30.64 21.55
CA ILE A 358 -30.21 29.49 22.29
C ILE A 358 -29.75 29.93 23.70
N LEU A 359 -28.94 30.99 23.77
CA LEU A 359 -28.38 31.47 25.02
C LEU A 359 -29.43 32.08 25.94
N GLU A 360 -30.45 32.77 25.41
CA GLU A 360 -31.57 33.29 26.19
C GLU A 360 -32.40 32.15 26.80
N THR A 361 -32.66 31.08 26.02
CA THR A 361 -33.35 29.87 26.49
C THR A 361 -32.63 29.25 27.68
N LEU A 362 -31.29 29.19 27.62
CA LEU A 362 -30.45 28.67 28.70
C LEU A 362 -30.35 29.66 29.88
N ALA A 363 -30.22 30.96 29.61
CA ALA A 363 -30.11 32.02 30.60
C ALA A 363 -31.34 32.14 31.50
N TRP A 364 -32.55 31.86 31.00
CA TRP A 364 -33.75 31.86 31.84
C TRP A 364 -33.66 30.91 33.05
N LYS A 365 -32.69 29.97 33.05
CA LYS A 365 -32.57 28.89 34.03
C LYS A 365 -31.48 29.11 35.09
N GLY A 366 -30.77 30.23 35.05
CA GLY A 366 -29.76 30.60 36.03
C GLY A 366 -28.40 30.93 35.41
N ASN A 367 -27.44 31.30 36.26
CA ASN A 367 -26.08 31.58 35.81
C ASN A 367 -25.36 30.26 35.53
N HIS A 368 -24.97 30.05 34.28
CA HIS A 368 -24.28 28.84 33.83
C HIS A 368 -23.04 29.21 33.02
N SER A 369 -22.01 28.37 33.11
CA SER A 369 -20.89 28.38 32.17
C SER A 369 -21.05 27.22 31.21
N PHE A 370 -20.84 27.46 29.91
CA PHE A 370 -20.91 26.46 28.86
C PHE A 370 -19.56 26.32 28.18
N LEU A 371 -19.17 25.08 27.93
CA LEU A 371 -17.99 24.74 27.14
C LEU A 371 -18.45 23.92 25.93
N ASN A 372 -18.44 24.51 24.75
CA ASN A 372 -18.82 23.86 23.51
C ASN A 372 -17.58 23.32 22.79
N PHE A 373 -17.57 22.02 22.51
CA PHE A 373 -16.62 21.37 21.61
C PHE A 373 -17.30 21.10 20.27
N ALA A 374 -16.68 21.55 19.18
CA ALA A 374 -17.26 21.45 17.84
C ALA A 374 -16.25 21.14 16.72
N GLY A 375 -16.78 20.75 15.57
CA GLY A 375 -16.03 20.46 14.35
C GLY A 375 -16.39 21.46 13.24
N HIS A 376 -16.80 20.92 12.08
CA HIS A 376 -17.34 21.59 10.88
C HIS A 376 -16.38 22.53 10.14
N ILE A 377 -15.74 23.46 10.84
CA ILE A 377 -14.87 24.48 10.22
C ILE A 377 -13.46 23.96 9.89
N HIS A 378 -13.16 22.73 10.32
CA HIS A 378 -11.89 22.03 10.12
C HIS A 378 -10.65 22.84 10.58
N ASP A 379 -10.78 23.58 11.68
CA ASP A 379 -9.76 24.51 12.16
C ASP A 379 -9.75 24.48 13.70
N ASP A 380 -8.57 24.68 14.30
CA ASP A 380 -8.39 24.70 15.75
C ASP A 380 -8.53 26.12 16.29
N LYS A 381 -9.77 26.51 16.57
CA LYS A 381 -10.10 27.83 17.12
C LYS A 381 -10.69 27.73 18.51
N ARG A 382 -10.38 28.75 19.31
CA ARG A 382 -10.97 28.98 20.62
C ARG A 382 -11.57 30.37 20.71
N SER A 383 -12.81 30.45 21.19
CA SER A 383 -13.54 31.69 21.43
C SER A 383 -14.14 31.67 22.83
N SER A 384 -14.22 32.83 23.48
CA SER A 384 -14.91 32.98 24.76
C SER A 384 -15.76 34.24 24.72
N ASP A 385 -17.02 34.10 25.09
CA ASP A 385 -18.02 35.16 25.03
C ASP A 385 -18.85 35.19 26.30
N LEU A 386 -19.01 36.38 26.88
CA LEU A 386 -19.84 36.62 28.05
C LEU A 386 -21.09 37.39 27.61
N ARG A 387 -22.26 36.78 27.77
CA ARG A 387 -23.55 37.37 27.45
C ARG A 387 -24.35 37.62 28.72
N THR A 388 -24.91 38.83 28.83
CA THR A 388 -25.74 39.25 29.97
C THR A 388 -27.16 39.45 29.50
N PHE A 389 -28.10 38.75 30.13
CA PHE A 389 -29.53 38.84 29.87
C PHE A 389 -30.26 39.44 31.08
N ALA A 390 -31.25 40.29 30.83
CA ALA A 390 -32.07 40.90 31.87
C ALA A 390 -33.53 40.49 31.70
N PHE A 391 -34.05 39.75 32.68
CA PHE A 391 -35.42 39.27 32.69
C PHE A 391 -36.27 40.07 33.67
N TYR A 392 -37.42 40.56 33.21
CA TYR A 392 -38.34 41.33 34.03
C TYR A 392 -39.35 40.40 34.71
N SER A 393 -39.19 40.18 36.02
CA SER A 393 -40.25 39.60 36.85
C SER A 393 -41.14 40.70 37.44
N VAL A 394 -42.36 40.35 37.84
CA VAL A 394 -43.35 41.28 38.43
C VAL A 394 -42.82 41.99 39.70
N GLN A 395 -41.72 41.51 40.30
CA GLN A 395 -41.20 42.03 41.57
C GLN A 395 -39.82 42.69 41.47
N LYS A 396 -38.87 42.21 40.64
CA LYS A 396 -37.56 42.85 40.34
C LYS A 396 -36.93 42.32 39.03
N PRO A 397 -36.07 43.09 38.33
CA PRO A 397 -35.26 42.58 37.23
C PRO A 397 -34.25 41.55 37.75
N VAL A 398 -34.19 40.39 37.10
CA VAL A 398 -33.20 39.33 37.34
C VAL A 398 -32.18 39.40 36.21
N VAL A 399 -30.91 39.64 36.56
CA VAL A 399 -29.81 39.67 35.61
C VAL A 399 -29.11 38.31 35.65
N VAL A 400 -28.96 37.68 34.48
CA VAL A 400 -28.29 36.39 34.31
C VAL A 400 -27.09 36.58 33.38
N ASN A 401 -25.95 36.01 33.78
CA ASN A 401 -24.75 35.97 32.97
C ASN A 401 -24.50 34.55 32.47
N ILE A 402 -24.28 34.42 31.16
CA ILE A 402 -23.88 33.19 30.51
C ILE A 402 -22.46 33.37 29.96
N ASN A 403 -21.54 32.52 30.40
CA ASN A 403 -20.20 32.44 29.84
C ASN A 403 -20.13 31.26 28.88
N LEU A 404 -19.90 31.51 27.60
CA LEU A 404 -19.74 30.48 26.58
C LEU A 404 -18.30 30.45 26.10
N THR A 405 -17.64 29.31 26.24
CA THR A 405 -16.36 29.03 25.58
C THR A 405 -16.59 28.02 24.47
N VAL A 406 -16.16 28.33 23.25
CA VAL A 406 -16.22 27.43 22.09
C VAL A 406 -14.81 27.00 21.75
N ILE A 407 -14.60 25.69 21.56
CA ILE A 407 -13.36 25.08 21.14
C ILE A 407 -13.68 24.21 19.94
N THR A 408 -12.95 24.42 18.85
CA THR A 408 -13.09 23.67 17.60
C THR A 408 -11.88 22.79 17.37
N THR A 409 -12.01 21.77 16.53
CA THR A 409 -10.91 20.86 16.18
C THR A 409 -10.76 20.76 14.66
N GLU A 410 -9.51 20.56 14.22
CA GLU A 410 -9.21 20.22 12.82
C GLU A 410 -9.85 18.87 12.44
N ALA A 411 -10.21 18.72 11.16
CA ALA A 411 -10.74 17.47 10.63
C ALA A 411 -9.62 16.53 10.20
N LEU A 412 -9.88 15.22 10.30
CA LEU A 412 -8.97 14.15 9.85
C LEU A 412 -8.72 14.11 8.34
N TYR A 413 -9.32 15.04 7.58
CA TYR A 413 -9.20 15.18 6.14
C TYR A 413 -8.08 16.16 5.71
N GLN A 414 -7.70 17.14 6.53
CA GLN A 414 -6.78 18.20 6.10
C GLN A 414 -5.31 17.74 6.02
N THR A 415 -4.56 18.39 5.12
CA THR A 415 -3.17 18.07 4.72
C THR A 415 -2.12 18.78 5.58
N THR A 416 -2.43 19.11 6.84
CA THR A 416 -1.51 19.88 7.69
C THR A 416 -1.25 19.20 9.02
N LYS A 417 -2.28 18.82 9.78
CA LYS A 417 -2.20 18.11 11.08
C LYS A 417 -3.52 17.41 11.39
N ASP A 418 -3.47 16.21 11.97
CA ASP A 418 -4.63 15.58 12.61
C ASP A 418 -4.56 15.83 14.11
N THR A 419 -5.57 16.46 14.70
CA THR A 419 -5.51 16.87 16.11
C THR A 419 -6.53 16.10 16.95
N ILE A 420 -6.05 15.35 17.95
CA ILE A 420 -6.85 14.78 19.03
C ILE A 420 -6.81 15.74 20.22
N LYS A 421 -7.96 16.06 20.81
CA LYS A 421 -8.03 16.86 22.05
C LYS A 421 -8.36 15.98 23.26
N VAL A 422 -7.47 15.98 24.25
CA VAL A 422 -7.66 15.30 25.53
C VAL A 422 -8.10 16.32 26.58
N VAL A 423 -9.32 16.18 27.07
CA VAL A 423 -9.90 17.04 28.11
C VAL A 423 -9.70 16.39 29.48
N ILE A 424 -8.93 17.05 30.35
CA ILE A 424 -8.64 16.57 31.70
C ILE A 424 -9.59 17.23 32.68
N ILE A 425 -10.40 16.41 33.36
CA ILE A 425 -11.40 16.86 34.32
C ILE A 425 -10.97 16.47 35.74
N ASP A 426 -10.95 17.44 36.66
CA ASP A 426 -10.86 17.16 38.09
C ASP A 426 -12.28 17.05 38.67
N ALA A 427 -12.80 15.82 38.70
CA ALA A 427 -14.12 15.51 39.23
C ALA A 427 -14.29 15.92 40.70
N LYS A 428 -13.22 15.86 41.50
CA LYS A 428 -13.28 16.19 42.93
C LYS A 428 -13.46 17.68 43.16
N ASN A 429 -12.75 18.49 42.39
CA ASN A 429 -12.82 19.96 42.48
C ASN A 429 -13.91 20.56 41.55
N LYS A 430 -14.52 19.74 40.69
CA LYS A 430 -15.54 20.14 39.70
C LYS A 430 -15.02 21.21 38.73
N GLU A 431 -13.82 21.00 38.21
CA GLU A 431 -13.19 21.92 37.24
C GLU A 431 -12.59 21.18 36.03
N ILE A 432 -12.50 21.88 34.90
CA ILE A 432 -11.68 21.46 33.77
C ILE A 432 -10.24 21.84 34.10
N LYS A 433 -9.39 20.84 34.31
CA LYS A 433 -8.00 21.04 34.74
C LYS A 433 -7.12 21.46 33.58
N ASP A 434 -7.30 20.84 32.41
CA ASP A 434 -6.48 21.10 31.22
C ASP A 434 -7.17 20.60 29.95
N ILE A 435 -6.76 21.13 28.79
CA ILE A 435 -7.14 20.62 27.47
C ILE A 435 -5.84 20.54 26.67
N LYS A 436 -5.47 19.34 26.28
CA LYS A 436 -4.21 19.08 25.58
C LYS A 436 -4.47 18.62 24.17
N ASP A 437 -3.76 19.26 23.25
CA ASP A 437 -3.80 18.92 21.84
C ASP A 437 -2.67 17.95 21.53
N TYR A 438 -3.04 16.83 20.91
CA TYR A 438 -2.13 15.84 20.39
C TYR A 438 -2.28 15.85 18.89
N SER A 439 -1.33 16.49 18.21
CA SER A 439 -1.20 16.28 16.78
C SER A 439 -0.67 14.87 16.57
N ILE A 440 -1.39 14.09 15.80
CA ILE A 440 -0.80 12.97 15.08
C ILE A 440 0.02 13.65 13.99
N PRO A 441 1.36 13.52 13.99
CA PRO A 441 2.19 14.08 12.93
C PRO A 441 1.61 13.69 11.58
N GLU A 442 1.80 14.52 10.57
CA GLU A 442 1.55 14.12 9.19
C GLU A 442 2.42 12.88 8.93
N GLU A 443 1.84 11.70 9.11
CA GLU A 443 2.36 10.51 8.50
C GLU A 443 2.07 10.70 7.02
N THR A 444 3.10 11.12 6.28
CA THR A 444 3.31 10.43 4.99
C THR A 444 3.06 8.95 5.27
N PRO A 445 2.21 8.26 4.48
CA PRO A 445 1.66 6.96 4.83
C PRO A 445 2.74 6.07 5.44
N PRO A 446 2.41 5.40 6.55
CA PRO A 446 3.17 5.32 7.79
C PRO A 446 4.68 5.08 7.60
N PRO A 447 5.58 5.78 8.34
CA PRO A 447 6.93 5.31 8.50
C PRO A 447 6.95 4.17 9.53
N TYR A 448 6.98 2.95 9.00
CA TYR A 448 7.71 1.82 9.55
C TYR A 448 7.35 1.31 10.96
N TYR A 449 6.98 0.03 10.98
CA TYR A 449 7.43 -0.93 11.99
C TYR A 449 8.76 -0.53 12.63
N GLU A 450 8.79 -0.55 13.97
CA GLU A 450 9.98 -0.45 14.83
C GLU A 450 11.28 -0.79 14.10
N GLU A 451 12.24 0.14 14.10
CA GLU A 451 13.62 0.01 13.58
C GLU A 451 13.88 -1.29 12.81
N SER A 452 13.30 -1.41 11.61
CA SER A 452 13.78 -2.40 10.66
C SER A 452 15.13 -1.87 10.17
N THR A 453 16.20 -2.23 10.88
CA THR A 453 17.45 -2.60 10.20
C THR A 453 16.99 -3.42 9.00
N GLY A 454 17.29 -2.97 7.78
CA GLY A 454 16.57 -3.38 6.56
C GLY A 454 16.21 -4.87 6.45
N SER A 455 15.36 -5.29 5.53
CA SER A 455 15.02 -6.72 5.45
C SER A 455 15.71 -7.40 4.28
N THR A 456 16.04 -8.68 4.43
CA THR A 456 16.36 -9.55 3.29
C THR A 456 15.28 -10.60 3.13
N VAL A 457 14.74 -10.72 1.93
CA VAL A 457 13.57 -11.55 1.63
C VAL A 457 13.91 -12.55 0.53
N PRO A 458 14.29 -13.80 0.88
CA PRO A 458 14.46 -14.87 -0.09
C PRO A 458 13.16 -15.66 -0.33
N PHE A 459 12.91 -16.05 -1.58
CA PHE A 459 11.87 -17.02 -1.96
C PHE A 459 12.26 -17.84 -3.19
N ILE A 460 11.63 -19.01 -3.33
CA ILE A 460 11.89 -19.95 -4.43
C ILE A 460 10.61 -20.27 -5.21
N LEU A 461 10.73 -20.30 -6.53
CA LEU A 461 9.72 -20.82 -7.44
C LEU A 461 10.24 -22.15 -8.01
N SER A 462 9.45 -23.23 -7.89
CA SER A 462 9.70 -24.60 -8.40
C SER A 462 10.79 -25.43 -7.66
N PRO A 463 10.90 -26.76 -7.90
CA PRO A 463 11.05 -27.77 -6.85
C PRO A 463 12.33 -27.63 -6.02
N GLY A 464 12.14 -27.26 -4.76
CA GLY A 464 13.23 -27.17 -3.80
C GLY A 464 12.74 -26.69 -2.45
N GLU A 465 13.54 -26.94 -1.43
CA GLU A 465 13.40 -26.35 -0.11
C GLU A 465 14.43 -25.25 0.05
N LEU A 466 13.96 -24.05 0.37
CA LEU A 466 14.81 -22.94 0.74
C LEU A 466 15.23 -23.07 2.20
N ARG A 467 16.52 -22.89 2.47
CA ARG A 467 17.12 -22.86 3.81
C ARG A 467 18.04 -21.67 3.90
N VAL A 468 17.90 -20.88 4.95
CA VAL A 468 18.73 -19.72 5.21
C VAL A 468 19.50 -19.98 6.48
N TYR A 469 20.81 -19.76 6.44
CA TYR A 469 21.70 -19.86 7.58
C TYR A 469 22.29 -18.50 7.91
N ASP A 470 22.33 -18.18 9.20
CA ASP A 470 23.10 -17.03 9.69
C ASP A 470 24.57 -17.40 9.97
N ASP A 471 25.35 -16.39 10.39
CA ASP A 471 26.76 -16.53 10.74
C ASP A 471 27.02 -17.37 12.00
N GLN A 472 25.99 -17.63 12.81
CA GLN A 472 26.05 -18.57 13.94
C GLN A 472 25.64 -20.01 13.56
N GLY A 473 25.21 -20.24 12.32
CA GLY A 473 24.77 -21.54 11.81
C GLY A 473 23.34 -21.92 12.19
N ARG A 474 22.53 -20.99 12.72
CA ARG A 474 21.08 -21.21 12.94
C ARG A 474 20.37 -21.21 11.59
N VAL A 475 19.31 -22.02 11.46
CA VAL A 475 18.60 -22.18 10.19
C VAL A 475 17.12 -21.80 10.26
N THR A 476 16.66 -21.03 9.27
CA THR A 476 15.23 -20.85 8.97
C THR A 476 14.94 -21.36 7.57
N GLY A 477 13.99 -22.30 7.44
CA GLY A 477 13.62 -22.90 6.16
C GLY A 477 13.05 -24.31 6.28
N TRP A 478 12.87 -24.98 5.14
CA TRP A 478 12.17 -26.27 5.08
C TRP A 478 13.14 -27.46 5.06
N PHE A 479 12.77 -28.51 5.78
CA PHE A 479 13.44 -29.80 5.84
C PHE A 479 12.40 -30.92 5.67
N ASN A 480 12.40 -31.56 4.51
CA ASN A 480 11.43 -32.60 4.13
C ASN A 480 9.97 -32.17 4.38
N GLY A 481 9.63 -30.95 3.95
CA GLY A 481 8.31 -30.32 4.11
C GLY A 481 8.05 -29.71 5.49
N THR A 482 8.92 -29.93 6.47
CA THR A 482 8.75 -29.40 7.83
C THR A 482 9.53 -28.10 7.99
N LEU A 483 8.87 -27.04 8.48
CA LEU A 483 9.51 -25.77 8.75
C LEU A 483 10.41 -25.87 10.01
N ARG A 484 11.62 -25.31 9.93
CA ARG A 484 12.46 -24.94 11.06
C ARG A 484 12.64 -23.42 11.06
N ASN A 485 12.51 -22.79 12.21
CA ASN A 485 12.65 -21.34 12.36
C ASN A 485 13.53 -21.01 13.56
N GLU A 486 14.85 -21.05 13.37
CA GLU A 486 15.84 -20.88 14.44
C GLU A 486 16.52 -19.49 14.43
N ILE A 487 16.44 -18.75 13.32
CA ILE A 487 17.00 -17.39 13.22
C ILE A 487 16.07 -16.41 13.97
N PRO A 488 16.55 -15.66 14.98
CA PRO A 488 15.74 -14.71 15.72
C PRO A 488 15.14 -13.62 14.81
N ASN A 489 13.89 -13.25 15.07
CA ASN A 489 13.14 -12.23 14.33
C ASN A 489 12.90 -12.56 12.85
N ALA A 490 13.16 -13.80 12.40
CA ALA A 490 12.78 -14.24 11.08
C ALA A 490 11.26 -14.52 11.02
N ILE A 491 10.60 -13.95 10.02
CA ILE A 491 9.16 -14.14 9.75
C ILE A 491 9.01 -15.08 8.56
N VAL A 492 8.12 -16.08 8.66
CA VAL A 492 7.91 -17.08 7.60
C VAL A 492 6.45 -17.06 7.16
N ASN A 493 6.21 -17.01 5.85
CA ASN A 493 4.90 -17.27 5.26
C ASN A 493 4.93 -18.64 4.58
N GLU A 494 4.26 -19.62 5.21
CA GLU A 494 4.22 -21.01 4.74
C GLU A 494 3.49 -21.19 3.41
N SER A 495 2.44 -20.40 3.15
CA SER A 495 1.65 -20.47 1.91
C SER A 495 2.47 -20.05 0.69
N MET A 496 3.34 -19.06 0.87
CA MET A 496 4.18 -18.50 -0.19
C MET A 496 5.60 -19.06 -0.21
N LYS A 497 5.98 -19.90 0.76
CA LYS A 497 7.37 -20.35 1.01
C LYS A 497 8.37 -19.18 1.05
N LEU A 498 7.97 -18.12 1.73
CA LEU A 498 8.69 -16.85 1.87
C LEU A 498 9.32 -16.75 3.26
N ILE A 499 10.56 -16.26 3.33
CA ILE A 499 11.26 -15.97 4.59
C ILE A 499 11.64 -14.49 4.58
N ILE A 500 11.43 -13.78 5.69
CA ILE A 500 11.83 -12.38 5.91
C ILE A 500 12.87 -12.39 7.03
N LEU A 501 14.05 -11.83 6.77
CA LEU A 501 15.21 -11.84 7.66
C LEU A 501 15.61 -10.40 8.04
N PRO A 502 16.05 -10.15 9.27
CA PRO A 502 16.57 -8.83 9.67
C PRO A 502 17.97 -8.54 9.07
N ASN A 503 18.27 -7.32 8.62
CA ASN A 503 19.60 -6.92 8.09
C ASN A 503 20.56 -6.47 9.20
N ASN A 504 20.31 -6.83 10.45
CA ASN A 504 21.24 -6.59 11.56
C ASN A 504 22.44 -7.57 11.56
N GLN A 505 22.46 -8.56 10.67
CA GLN A 505 23.53 -9.55 10.55
C GLN A 505 24.44 -9.30 9.34
N SER A 506 25.71 -9.69 9.49
CA SER A 506 26.74 -9.29 8.55
C SER A 506 26.71 -10.05 7.21
N LYS A 507 26.25 -11.33 7.14
CA LYS A 507 26.00 -12.10 5.89
C LYS A 507 25.06 -13.30 6.13
N TYR A 508 24.14 -13.59 5.19
CA TYR A 508 23.35 -14.83 5.17
C TYR A 508 23.83 -15.79 4.08
N THR A 509 23.70 -17.10 4.33
CA THR A 509 23.90 -18.16 3.33
C THR A 509 22.57 -18.78 2.97
N TYR A 510 22.27 -18.89 1.68
CA TYR A 510 21.02 -19.46 1.19
C TYR A 510 21.30 -20.79 0.50
N GLU A 511 20.55 -21.82 0.84
CA GLU A 511 20.59 -23.11 0.19
C GLU A 511 19.25 -23.44 -0.45
N VAL A 512 19.30 -23.97 -1.65
CA VAL A 512 18.18 -24.63 -2.30
C VAL A 512 18.51 -26.12 -2.35
N LYS A 513 17.73 -26.93 -1.61
CA LYS A 513 17.83 -28.39 -1.68
C LYS A 513 16.73 -28.95 -2.59
N GLY A 514 17.13 -29.72 -3.60
CA GLY A 514 16.18 -30.31 -4.54
C GLY A 514 15.28 -31.34 -3.88
N THR A 515 13.97 -31.18 -4.04
CA THR A 515 12.95 -32.15 -3.59
C THR A 515 12.53 -33.12 -4.69
N ASP A 516 12.70 -32.68 -5.94
CA ASP A 516 12.48 -33.43 -7.16
C ASP A 516 13.43 -32.90 -8.25
N THR A 517 13.51 -33.60 -9.38
CA THR A 517 14.27 -33.13 -10.55
C THR A 517 13.46 -32.09 -11.32
N GLY A 518 14.03 -30.90 -11.51
CA GLY A 518 13.37 -29.83 -12.24
C GLY A 518 14.25 -28.59 -12.38
N ASN A 519 13.63 -27.46 -12.71
CA ASN A 519 14.31 -26.17 -12.66
C ASN A 519 13.70 -25.32 -11.55
N TYR A 520 14.48 -24.47 -10.89
CA TYR A 520 13.97 -23.49 -9.95
C TYR A 520 14.41 -22.06 -10.29
N THR A 521 13.70 -21.10 -9.69
CA THR A 521 14.11 -19.70 -9.63
C THR A 521 14.22 -19.27 -8.17
N LEU A 522 15.38 -18.80 -7.75
CA LEU A 522 15.63 -18.18 -6.45
C LEU A 522 15.68 -16.66 -6.62
N VAL A 523 14.91 -15.96 -5.80
CA VAL A 523 14.96 -14.50 -5.70
C VAL A 523 15.36 -14.13 -4.28
N ILE A 524 16.30 -13.21 -4.13
CA ILE A 524 16.71 -12.63 -2.85
C ILE A 524 16.62 -11.12 -3.00
N ALA A 525 15.74 -10.47 -2.25
CA ALA A 525 15.60 -9.02 -2.27
C ALA A 525 16.18 -8.42 -0.98
N ASN A 526 17.06 -7.42 -1.10
CA ASN A 526 17.57 -6.63 0.02
C ASN A 526 16.93 -5.25 0.00
N PHE A 527 16.26 -4.96 1.11
CA PHE A 527 15.66 -3.68 1.39
C PHE A 527 16.62 -2.95 2.32
N THR A 528 17.36 -1.98 1.79
CA THR A 528 17.97 -0.94 2.63
C THR A 528 16.88 0.08 3.05
N ARG A 529 17.23 1.10 3.83
CA ARG A 529 16.28 2.04 4.43
C ARG A 529 15.26 2.59 3.42
N ILE A 530 14.10 3.03 3.92
CA ILE A 530 13.07 3.72 3.13
C ILE A 530 13.70 4.84 2.30
N GLY A 531 13.53 4.78 0.99
CA GLY A 531 14.05 5.77 0.03
C GLY A 531 15.34 5.37 -0.67
N ASP A 532 16.00 4.26 -0.29
CA ASP A 532 17.16 3.72 -1.01
C ASP A 532 16.77 2.61 -2.00
N SER A 533 17.62 2.43 -3.02
CA SER A 533 17.47 1.45 -4.09
C SER A 533 17.26 0.02 -3.58
N ILE A 534 16.20 -0.65 -4.05
CA ILE A 534 16.01 -2.10 -3.85
C ILE A 534 17.07 -2.84 -4.67
N ALA A 535 17.96 -3.59 -4.00
CA ALA A 535 18.84 -4.51 -4.68
C ALA A 535 18.23 -5.92 -4.68
N THR A 536 18.00 -6.46 -5.87
CA THR A 536 17.47 -7.82 -6.03
C THR A 536 18.51 -8.70 -6.71
N PHE A 537 18.78 -9.86 -6.13
CA PHE A 537 19.46 -10.96 -6.80
C PHE A 537 18.44 -11.97 -7.33
N THR A 538 18.58 -12.39 -8.59
CA THR A 538 17.75 -13.45 -9.18
C THR A 538 18.60 -14.53 -9.85
N ALA A 539 18.48 -15.77 -9.39
CA ALA A 539 18.97 -16.97 -10.05
C ALA A 539 17.81 -17.71 -10.70
N SER A 540 17.69 -17.65 -12.02
CA SER A 540 16.52 -18.17 -12.76
C SER A 540 16.86 -19.39 -13.62
N ASN A 541 15.91 -20.33 -13.70
CA ASN A 541 16.00 -21.54 -14.52
C ASN A 541 17.18 -22.48 -14.16
N PHE A 542 17.59 -22.52 -12.89
CA PHE A 542 18.65 -23.43 -12.42
C PHE A 542 18.09 -24.84 -12.32
N SER A 543 18.74 -25.80 -12.99
CA SER A 543 18.36 -27.21 -12.89
C SER A 543 18.83 -27.80 -11.58
N ILE A 544 17.97 -28.53 -10.87
CA ILE A 544 18.31 -29.19 -9.61
C ILE A 544 17.78 -30.63 -9.65
N MET A 545 18.54 -31.57 -9.09
CA MET A 545 18.11 -32.95 -8.87
C MET A 545 17.63 -33.15 -7.45
N LYS A 546 16.87 -34.21 -7.21
CA LYS A 546 16.51 -34.59 -5.84
C LYS A 546 17.78 -34.80 -5.00
N ASN A 547 17.83 -34.18 -3.83
CA ASN A 547 18.94 -34.12 -2.87
C ASN A 547 20.13 -33.23 -3.22
N ALA A 548 20.28 -32.77 -4.46
CA ALA A 548 21.28 -31.77 -4.85
C ALA A 548 21.15 -30.49 -4.01
N ILE A 549 22.28 -29.85 -3.69
CA ILE A 549 22.33 -28.62 -2.90
C ILE A 549 22.99 -27.50 -3.70
N HIS A 550 22.25 -26.42 -3.92
CA HIS A 550 22.80 -25.21 -4.49
C HIS A 550 22.90 -24.12 -3.42
N GLN A 551 24.10 -23.60 -3.22
CA GLN A 551 24.41 -22.62 -2.19
C GLN A 551 24.70 -21.24 -2.79
N TYR A 552 24.21 -20.20 -2.13
CA TYR A 552 24.33 -18.81 -2.51
C TYR A 552 24.81 -17.98 -1.32
N MET A 553 25.83 -17.16 -1.55
CA MET A 553 26.33 -16.18 -0.59
C MET A 553 26.26 -14.80 -1.23
N VAL A 554 25.49 -13.89 -0.65
CA VAL A 554 25.24 -12.57 -1.23
C VAL A 554 25.95 -11.49 -0.41
N ASP A 555 26.78 -10.70 -1.09
CA ASP A 555 27.39 -9.48 -0.58
C ASP A 555 26.76 -8.28 -1.29
N TRP A 556 25.93 -7.53 -0.55
CA TRP A 556 25.15 -6.43 -1.10
C TRP A 556 26.01 -5.20 -1.43
N ALA A 557 27.14 -4.99 -0.75
CA ALA A 557 27.99 -3.83 -0.98
C ALA A 557 28.52 -3.71 -2.42
N PRO A 558 29.13 -4.77 -3.02
CA PRO A 558 29.53 -4.74 -4.43
C PRO A 558 28.33 -4.78 -5.39
N LEU A 559 27.22 -5.44 -5.04
CA LEU A 559 26.01 -5.45 -5.89
C LEU A 559 25.41 -4.05 -6.07
N HIS A 560 25.36 -3.24 -5.02
CA HIS A 560 24.93 -1.83 -5.09
C HIS A 560 25.83 -0.98 -6.00
N GLN A 561 27.10 -1.36 -6.17
CA GLN A 561 28.05 -0.68 -7.04
C GLN A 561 28.03 -1.23 -8.48
N GLY A 562 27.07 -2.10 -8.82
CA GLY A 562 26.98 -2.75 -10.13
C GLY A 562 28.07 -3.79 -10.38
N GLN A 563 28.77 -4.23 -9.33
CA GLN A 563 29.83 -5.24 -9.40
C GLN A 563 29.27 -6.64 -9.11
N GLU A 564 30.09 -7.68 -9.30
CA GLU A 564 29.75 -9.03 -8.87
C GLU A 564 29.82 -9.12 -7.34
N GLY A 565 28.76 -9.64 -6.71
CA GLY A 565 28.67 -9.75 -5.27
C GLY A 565 28.04 -11.05 -4.77
N VAL A 566 27.67 -11.96 -5.68
CA VAL A 566 27.11 -13.26 -5.30
C VAL A 566 28.09 -14.37 -5.63
N VAL A 567 28.40 -15.20 -4.64
CA VAL A 567 29.11 -16.48 -4.84
C VAL A 567 28.09 -17.60 -4.87
N ILE A 568 28.12 -18.41 -5.92
CA ILE A 568 27.22 -19.53 -6.13
C ILE A 568 28.05 -20.81 -6.17
N LYS A 569 27.65 -21.82 -5.40
CA LYS A 569 28.22 -23.17 -5.44
C LYS A 569 27.12 -24.18 -5.74
N LEU A 570 27.36 -25.08 -6.67
CA LEU A 570 26.41 -26.08 -7.13
C LEU A 570 26.99 -27.47 -6.83
N ASP A 571 26.25 -28.25 -6.06
CA ASP A 571 26.34 -29.71 -5.96
C ASP A 571 25.17 -30.23 -6.81
N ASN A 572 25.47 -30.61 -8.05
CA ASN A 572 24.47 -31.00 -9.04
C ASN A 572 24.11 -32.47 -8.91
N ASP A 573 25.03 -33.32 -8.46
CA ASP A 573 24.82 -34.77 -8.39
C ASP A 573 24.26 -35.25 -7.04
N GLY A 574 24.25 -34.38 -6.02
CA GLY A 574 23.70 -34.63 -4.70
C GLY A 574 24.59 -35.47 -3.80
N ASP A 575 25.89 -35.58 -4.10
CA ASP A 575 26.87 -36.29 -3.28
C ASP A 575 27.39 -35.46 -2.08
N GLY A 576 27.12 -34.15 -2.08
CA GLY A 576 27.50 -33.19 -1.05
C GLY A 576 28.81 -32.45 -1.30
N GLU A 577 29.49 -32.70 -2.42
CA GLU A 577 30.65 -31.95 -2.89
C GLU A 577 30.26 -30.99 -4.01
N TYR A 578 30.76 -29.74 -3.96
CA TYR A 578 30.41 -28.74 -4.97
C TYR A 578 31.27 -28.91 -6.24
N GLU A 579 30.66 -29.26 -7.37
CA GLU A 579 31.40 -29.44 -8.63
C GLU A 579 31.58 -28.12 -9.39
N GLN A 580 30.75 -27.10 -9.09
CA GLN A 580 30.81 -25.81 -9.77
C GLN A 580 30.71 -24.64 -8.80
N ALA A 581 31.60 -23.65 -8.97
CA ALA A 581 31.52 -22.36 -8.29
C ALA A 581 31.58 -21.22 -9.32
N MET A 582 30.81 -20.15 -9.08
CA MET A 582 30.83 -18.95 -9.93
C MET A 582 30.43 -17.70 -9.16
N ASN A 583 30.87 -16.54 -9.66
CA ASN A 583 30.43 -15.24 -9.17
C ASN A 583 29.33 -14.67 -10.08
N ALA A 584 28.41 -13.89 -9.52
CA ALA A 584 27.34 -13.23 -10.24
C ALA A 584 27.05 -11.80 -9.72
N GLY A 585 26.53 -10.95 -10.61
CA GLY A 585 25.88 -9.68 -10.26
C GLY A 585 24.41 -9.89 -9.87
N ILE A 586 23.57 -8.89 -10.11
CA ILE A 586 22.15 -8.88 -9.70
C ILE A 586 21.27 -9.95 -10.38
N ARG A 587 21.66 -10.51 -11.52
CA ARG A 587 20.86 -11.53 -12.21
C ARG A 587 21.71 -12.54 -12.95
N ILE A 588 21.36 -13.82 -12.76
CA ILE A 588 21.92 -14.95 -13.47
C ILE A 588 20.80 -15.88 -13.94
N CYS A 589 20.87 -16.33 -15.18
CA CYS A 589 19.88 -17.24 -15.77
C CYS A 589 20.59 -18.37 -16.50
N LYS A 590 20.14 -19.61 -16.32
CA LYS A 590 20.57 -20.71 -17.19
C LYS A 590 19.77 -20.64 -18.48
N GLY A 591 20.44 -20.32 -19.58
CA GLY A 591 19.80 -20.08 -20.89
C GLY A 591 20.47 -20.83 -22.02
N ARG A 592 19.76 -20.91 -23.15
CA ARG A 592 20.30 -21.42 -24.43
C ARG A 592 20.53 -20.24 -25.37
N ARG A 593 21.74 -20.14 -25.95
CA ARG A 593 22.04 -19.21 -27.04
C ARG A 593 22.38 -19.98 -28.30
N ASN A 594 21.77 -19.58 -29.40
CA ASN A 594 22.11 -20.12 -30.71
C ASN A 594 22.99 -19.11 -31.44
N LEU A 595 24.07 -19.61 -32.03
CA LEU A 595 24.98 -18.84 -32.87
C LEU A 595 24.94 -19.43 -34.27
N LYS A 596 24.53 -18.61 -35.23
CA LYS A 596 24.54 -18.97 -36.65
C LYS A 596 25.90 -18.57 -37.22
N LEU A 597 26.71 -19.57 -37.56
CA LEU A 597 28.02 -19.40 -38.17
C LEU A 597 27.89 -19.53 -39.68
N LYS A 598 28.55 -18.64 -40.41
CA LYS A 598 28.61 -18.66 -41.88
C LYS A 598 29.90 -19.35 -42.35
N PRO A 599 29.94 -19.90 -43.57
CA PRO A 599 31.20 -20.35 -44.15
C PRO A 599 32.25 -19.22 -44.15
N GLY A 600 33.49 -19.55 -43.77
CA GLY A 600 34.59 -18.61 -43.61
C GLY A 600 34.84 -18.20 -42.15
N TYR A 601 35.49 -17.05 -41.97
CA TYR A 601 35.81 -16.51 -40.64
C TYR A 601 34.60 -15.82 -40.01
N ASN A 602 34.27 -16.23 -38.79
CA ASN A 602 33.24 -15.63 -37.96
C ASN A 602 33.92 -14.99 -36.75
N LEU A 603 33.65 -13.72 -36.49
CA LEU A 603 34.00 -13.08 -35.22
C LEU A 603 32.88 -13.37 -34.22
N ILE A 604 33.20 -14.07 -33.14
CA ILE A 604 32.23 -14.43 -32.10
C ILE A 604 32.68 -13.94 -30.73
N SER A 605 31.72 -13.79 -29.83
CA SER A 605 31.94 -13.84 -28.38
C SER A 605 30.88 -14.71 -27.76
N LEU A 606 31.23 -15.36 -26.64
CA LEU A 606 30.30 -16.21 -25.91
C LEU A 606 29.96 -15.51 -24.59
N PRO A 607 28.70 -15.04 -24.40
CA PRO A 607 28.28 -14.42 -23.15
C PRO A 607 27.92 -15.46 -22.07
N ILE A 608 28.24 -16.74 -22.30
CA ILE A 608 27.84 -17.86 -21.47
C ILE A 608 29.00 -18.24 -20.54
N HIS A 609 28.74 -18.15 -19.24
CA HIS A 609 29.63 -18.62 -18.20
C HIS A 609 29.31 -20.09 -17.92
N ASN A 610 30.27 -20.98 -18.11
CA ASN A 610 30.25 -22.37 -17.68
C ASN A 610 31.65 -22.71 -17.15
N VAL A 611 31.78 -23.82 -16.43
CA VAL A 611 33.08 -24.42 -16.09
C VAL A 611 34.03 -24.43 -17.29
N SER A 612 35.31 -24.13 -17.00
CA SER A 612 36.47 -24.07 -17.90
C SER A 612 36.24 -24.64 -19.30
N PHE A 613 36.11 -23.73 -20.26
CA PHE A 613 35.85 -24.05 -21.66
C PHE A 613 37.15 -23.85 -22.44
N THR A 614 37.62 -24.83 -23.20
CA THR A 614 38.86 -24.69 -23.99
C THR A 614 38.58 -24.56 -25.48
N ALA A 615 39.58 -24.12 -26.24
CA ALA A 615 39.52 -23.99 -27.69
C ALA A 615 39.14 -25.31 -28.37
N SER A 616 39.72 -26.43 -27.92
CA SER A 616 39.41 -27.78 -28.39
C SER A 616 37.95 -28.14 -28.16
N ARG A 617 37.44 -27.92 -26.93
CA ARG A 617 36.07 -28.24 -26.56
C ARG A 617 35.04 -27.46 -27.36
N LEU A 618 35.31 -26.18 -27.65
CA LEU A 618 34.44 -25.35 -28.48
C LEU A 618 34.35 -25.88 -29.91
N LEU A 619 35.48 -26.25 -30.53
CA LEU A 619 35.48 -26.81 -31.88
C LEU A 619 34.77 -28.16 -31.93
N GLU A 620 34.95 -29.03 -30.94
CA GLU A 620 34.22 -30.30 -30.81
C GLU A 620 32.69 -30.09 -30.76
N MET A 621 32.23 -29.08 -30.02
CA MET A 621 30.81 -28.78 -29.88
C MET A 621 30.18 -28.24 -31.16
N ILE A 622 30.92 -27.48 -31.96
CA ILE A 622 30.46 -27.03 -33.28
C ILE A 622 30.46 -28.20 -34.28
N GLY A 623 31.34 -29.18 -34.06
CA GLY A 623 31.47 -30.39 -34.87
C GLY A 623 32.27 -30.16 -36.15
N ASP A 624 32.09 -31.04 -37.13
CA ASP A 624 32.93 -31.13 -38.35
C ASP A 624 32.90 -29.88 -39.25
N SER A 625 32.02 -28.93 -38.96
CA SER A 625 31.96 -27.65 -39.67
C SER A 625 33.02 -26.66 -39.20
N ALA A 626 33.60 -26.80 -38.00
CA ALA A 626 34.63 -25.88 -37.49
C ALA A 626 36.03 -26.46 -37.60
N GLN A 627 37.00 -25.64 -38.00
CA GLN A 627 38.38 -26.08 -38.22
C GLN A 627 39.36 -25.47 -37.22
N SER A 628 39.30 -24.14 -37.06
CA SER A 628 40.31 -23.42 -36.30
C SER A 628 39.69 -22.25 -35.54
N ILE A 629 40.22 -21.98 -34.36
CA ILE A 629 39.87 -20.82 -33.53
C ILE A 629 41.11 -20.00 -33.21
N PHE A 630 40.95 -18.68 -33.19
CA PHE A 630 42.02 -17.72 -32.97
C PHE A 630 41.64 -16.75 -31.86
N MET A 631 42.61 -16.43 -31.02
CA MET A 631 42.52 -15.44 -29.96
C MET A 631 43.72 -14.49 -30.05
N PHE A 632 43.51 -13.20 -29.84
CA PHE A 632 44.62 -12.26 -29.66
C PHE A 632 45.18 -12.39 -28.24
N ASN A 633 46.47 -12.75 -28.11
CA ASN A 633 47.14 -12.81 -26.82
C ASN A 633 47.76 -11.44 -26.51
N SER A 634 47.23 -10.75 -25.51
CA SER A 634 47.65 -9.40 -25.12
C SER A 634 49.06 -9.36 -24.53
N SER A 635 49.50 -10.41 -23.83
CA SER A 635 50.85 -10.48 -23.26
C SER A 635 51.91 -10.59 -24.35
N SER A 636 51.66 -11.38 -25.40
CA SER A 636 52.59 -11.57 -26.52
C SER A 636 52.36 -10.63 -27.70
N GLN A 637 51.27 -9.88 -27.70
CA GLN A 637 50.82 -9.01 -28.80
C GLN A 637 50.71 -9.76 -30.14
N ARG A 638 50.28 -11.03 -30.11
CA ARG A 638 50.15 -11.90 -31.29
C ARG A 638 48.88 -12.74 -31.24
N TYR A 639 48.35 -13.13 -32.40
CA TYR A 639 47.31 -14.15 -32.47
C TYR A 639 47.87 -15.53 -32.15
N VAL A 640 47.17 -16.27 -31.31
CA VAL A 640 47.36 -17.70 -31.05
C VAL A 640 46.19 -18.46 -31.65
N SER A 641 46.43 -19.68 -32.13
CA SER A 641 45.41 -20.50 -32.76
C SER A 641 45.39 -21.92 -32.21
N TYR A 642 44.21 -22.52 -32.27
CA TYR A 642 44.03 -23.95 -32.12
C TYR A 642 43.32 -24.46 -33.38
N ASP A 643 43.94 -25.40 -34.10
CA ASP A 643 43.35 -26.07 -35.26
C ASP A 643 43.12 -27.55 -34.94
N ILE A 644 41.86 -28.00 -35.04
CA ILE A 644 41.46 -29.35 -34.65
C ILE A 644 42.08 -30.43 -35.54
N ASN A 645 42.35 -30.12 -36.81
CA ASN A 645 42.95 -31.07 -37.74
C ASN A 645 44.45 -31.21 -37.49
N LEU A 646 45.15 -30.11 -37.20
CA LEU A 646 46.56 -30.16 -36.81
C LEU A 646 46.75 -30.89 -35.47
N ALA A 647 45.89 -30.62 -34.49
CA ALA A 647 45.89 -31.34 -33.20
C ALA A 647 45.67 -32.84 -33.39
N ARG A 648 44.66 -33.24 -34.19
CA ARG A 648 44.39 -34.65 -34.54
C ARG A 648 45.55 -35.31 -35.30
N PHE A 649 46.32 -34.54 -36.06
CA PHE A 649 47.54 -35.01 -36.74
C PHE A 649 48.76 -35.12 -35.80
N GLY A 650 48.61 -34.77 -34.52
CA GLY A 650 49.68 -34.84 -33.51
C GLY A 650 50.60 -33.62 -33.49
N ILE A 651 50.26 -32.54 -34.20
CA ILE A 651 50.99 -31.27 -34.11
C ILE A 651 50.56 -30.56 -32.84
N ASN A 652 51.52 -30.14 -32.02
CA ASN A 652 51.24 -29.46 -30.77
C ASN A 652 50.45 -28.15 -31.03
N GLN A 653 49.34 -27.96 -30.32
CA GLN A 653 48.49 -26.77 -30.40
C GLN A 653 48.30 -26.20 -28.99
N THR A 654 48.23 -24.87 -28.88
CA THR A 654 47.91 -24.22 -27.61
C THR A 654 46.41 -24.31 -27.38
N ASP A 655 45.96 -25.22 -26.53
CA ASP A 655 44.56 -25.32 -26.14
C ASP A 655 44.23 -24.28 -25.06
N PHE A 656 43.99 -23.05 -25.50
CA PHE A 656 43.73 -21.93 -24.61
C PHE A 656 42.30 -21.94 -24.07
N GLU A 657 42.12 -21.31 -22.91
CA GLU A 657 40.81 -21.12 -22.30
C GLU A 657 39.97 -20.10 -23.08
N ILE A 658 38.69 -20.43 -23.25
CA ILE A 658 37.66 -19.57 -23.80
C ILE A 658 37.05 -18.80 -22.64
N VAL A 659 37.41 -17.54 -22.57
CA VAL A 659 36.96 -16.59 -21.58
C VAL A 659 35.65 -15.97 -22.06
N PRO A 660 34.58 -15.96 -21.22
CA PRO A 660 33.34 -15.28 -21.55
C PRO A 660 33.56 -13.81 -21.94
N ASP A 661 32.71 -13.31 -22.84
CA ASP A 661 32.75 -11.94 -23.38
C ASP A 661 34.04 -11.56 -24.16
N THR A 662 34.96 -12.51 -24.38
CA THR A 662 36.16 -12.29 -25.21
C THR A 662 35.86 -12.56 -26.70
N GLY A 663 36.49 -11.79 -27.59
CA GLY A 663 36.37 -11.96 -29.04
C GLY A 663 37.26 -13.07 -29.58
N TYR A 664 36.69 -13.96 -30.39
CA TYR A 664 37.39 -15.06 -31.05
C TYR A 664 37.05 -15.09 -32.54
N PHE A 665 38.04 -15.37 -33.39
CA PHE A 665 37.76 -15.75 -34.77
C PHE A 665 37.62 -17.26 -34.85
N ILE A 666 36.54 -17.74 -35.46
CA ILE A 666 36.37 -19.16 -35.79
C ILE A 666 36.26 -19.30 -37.29
N TYR A 667 37.10 -20.15 -37.87
CA TYR A 667 36.96 -20.57 -39.26
C TYR A 667 36.04 -21.78 -39.35
N VAL A 668 34.99 -21.63 -40.14
CA VAL A 668 33.95 -22.63 -40.35
C VAL A 668 33.89 -22.98 -41.84
N THR A 669 33.94 -24.26 -42.19
CA THR A 669 33.94 -24.75 -43.57
C THR A 669 32.54 -24.69 -44.20
N ASN A 670 31.49 -24.96 -43.41
CA ASN A 670 30.09 -24.95 -43.83
C ASN A 670 29.21 -24.20 -42.82
N GLY A 671 28.18 -23.50 -43.30
CA GLY A 671 27.26 -22.77 -42.41
C GLY A 671 26.57 -23.72 -41.44
N THR A 672 26.60 -23.38 -40.15
CA THR A 672 26.05 -24.22 -39.07
C THR A 672 25.43 -23.37 -37.97
N GLU A 673 24.48 -23.93 -37.23
CA GLU A 673 23.92 -23.31 -36.04
C GLU A 673 24.33 -24.13 -34.82
N VAL A 674 25.05 -23.50 -33.90
CA VAL A 674 25.49 -24.12 -32.65
C VAL A 674 24.70 -23.56 -31.48
N SER A 675 24.21 -24.46 -30.63
CA SER A 675 23.52 -24.10 -29.40
C SER A 675 24.44 -24.27 -28.21
N PHE A 676 24.58 -23.20 -27.44
CA PHE A 676 25.29 -23.19 -26.18
C PHE A 676 24.28 -23.10 -25.04
N GLN A 677 24.44 -23.94 -24.03
CA GLN A 677 23.66 -23.87 -22.80
C GLN A 677 24.61 -23.52 -21.65
N GLY A 678 24.26 -22.51 -20.86
CA GLY A 678 25.01 -22.17 -19.66
C GLY A 678 24.48 -20.89 -19.02
N PHE A 679 25.27 -20.27 -18.15
CA PHE A 679 24.81 -19.13 -17.36
C PHE A 679 25.00 -17.81 -18.11
N LEU A 680 23.88 -17.11 -18.31
CA LEU A 680 23.85 -15.75 -18.82
C LEU A 680 23.83 -14.78 -17.62
N LYS A 681 24.83 -13.91 -17.56
CA LYS A 681 24.86 -12.77 -16.62
C LYS A 681 24.20 -11.56 -17.27
N TYR A 682 23.28 -10.90 -16.57
CA TYR A 682 22.58 -9.71 -17.05
C TYR A 682 22.99 -8.48 -16.21
N GLY A 683 23.29 -7.36 -16.88
CA GLY A 683 23.71 -6.09 -16.26
C GLY A 683 24.62 -5.25 -17.17
N LEU A 684 24.92 -4.01 -16.75
CA LEU A 684 25.97 -3.18 -17.39
C LEU A 684 27.33 -3.86 -17.16
N LYS A 685 27.96 -4.32 -18.24
CA LYS A 685 29.31 -4.89 -18.19
C LYS A 685 30.33 -3.82 -18.57
N TYR A 686 31.27 -3.56 -17.66
CA TYR A 686 32.44 -2.73 -17.93
C TYR A 686 33.60 -3.65 -18.31
N PHE A 687 34.23 -3.41 -19.46
CA PHE A 687 35.45 -4.10 -19.87
C PHE A 687 36.57 -3.08 -20.07
N THR A 688 37.76 -3.43 -19.62
CA THR A 688 38.95 -2.60 -19.78
C THR A 688 39.50 -2.77 -21.19
N ILE A 689 39.42 -1.72 -22.00
CA ILE A 689 40.15 -1.64 -23.27
C ILE A 689 41.59 -1.24 -22.99
N THR A 690 42.54 -1.89 -23.66
CA THR A 690 43.97 -1.57 -23.51
C THR A 690 44.47 -0.69 -24.68
N PRO A 691 45.53 0.11 -24.51
CA PRO A 691 46.10 0.88 -25.62
C PRO A 691 46.52 -0.04 -26.77
N GLY A 692 45.91 0.12 -27.95
CA GLY A 692 46.18 -0.72 -29.12
C GLY A 692 44.90 -1.17 -29.84
N TYR A 693 45.01 -2.21 -30.67
CA TYR A 693 43.86 -2.85 -31.32
C TYR A 693 43.20 -3.84 -30.36
N ASN A 694 41.92 -3.64 -30.09
CA ASN A 694 41.12 -4.52 -29.24
C ASN A 694 40.10 -5.25 -30.12
N LEU A 695 39.94 -6.56 -29.91
CA LEU A 695 38.92 -7.36 -30.59
C LEU A 695 37.72 -7.53 -29.63
N LEU A 696 36.64 -6.81 -29.91
CA LEU A 696 35.44 -6.81 -29.09
C LEU A 696 34.37 -7.65 -29.77
N GLY A 697 33.97 -8.75 -29.13
CA GLY A 697 32.75 -9.43 -29.51
C GLY A 697 31.55 -8.71 -28.91
N TRP A 698 30.52 -8.47 -29.72
CA TRP A 698 29.37 -7.67 -29.33
C TRP A 698 28.08 -8.48 -29.48
N THR A 699 27.38 -8.66 -28.36
CA THR A 699 26.03 -9.22 -28.33
C THR A 699 25.11 -8.24 -27.62
N SER A 700 24.22 -7.59 -28.37
CA SER A 700 23.24 -6.61 -27.85
C SER A 700 21.83 -7.08 -28.21
N SER A 701 20.85 -6.77 -27.37
CA SER A 701 19.43 -6.92 -27.68
C SER A 701 18.91 -5.83 -28.62
N GLN A 702 19.66 -4.74 -28.80
CA GLN A 702 19.38 -3.65 -29.74
C GLN A 702 20.37 -3.65 -30.90
N GLU A 703 19.89 -3.28 -32.09
CA GLU A 703 20.77 -2.98 -33.22
C GLU A 703 21.73 -1.84 -32.85
N ALA A 704 23.02 -2.07 -33.04
CA ALA A 704 24.08 -1.09 -32.86
C ALA A 704 24.90 -1.01 -34.14
N ASN A 705 25.20 0.21 -34.58
CA ASN A 705 26.12 0.46 -35.69
C ASN A 705 27.48 0.94 -35.16
N ALA A 706 28.49 0.96 -36.04
CA ALA A 706 29.85 1.38 -35.68
C ALA A 706 29.89 2.79 -35.07
N SER A 707 29.04 3.70 -35.54
CA SER A 707 28.95 5.08 -35.03
C SER A 707 28.52 5.12 -33.56
N ARG A 708 27.51 4.34 -33.18
CA ARG A 708 27.00 4.25 -31.80
C ARG A 708 28.05 3.66 -30.85
N LEU A 709 28.83 2.68 -31.32
CA LEU A 709 29.94 2.09 -30.56
C LEU A 709 31.07 3.11 -30.28
N ILE A 710 31.42 3.94 -31.25
CA ILE A 710 32.41 5.03 -31.07
C ILE A 710 31.92 6.02 -30.01
N THR A 711 30.64 6.41 -30.04
CA THR A 711 30.04 7.32 -29.06
C THR A 711 30.06 6.75 -27.65
N LEU A 712 29.76 5.45 -27.48
CA LEU A 712 29.81 4.76 -26.18
C LEU A 712 31.22 4.68 -25.59
N GLY A 713 32.26 4.73 -26.42
CA GLY A 713 33.66 4.72 -25.99
C GLY A 713 34.12 5.99 -25.26
N ASN A 714 33.26 7.01 -25.14
CA ASN A 714 33.50 8.25 -24.39
C ASN A 714 34.86 8.92 -24.71
N GLY A 715 35.26 8.89 -25.99
CA GLY A 715 36.53 9.46 -26.49
C GLY A 715 37.74 8.51 -26.49
N ASN A 716 37.61 7.30 -25.93
CA ASN A 716 38.69 6.31 -25.88
C ASN A 716 38.76 5.40 -27.10
N ILE A 717 37.70 5.34 -27.91
CA ILE A 717 37.65 4.58 -29.17
C ILE A 717 37.78 5.57 -30.33
N ARG A 718 38.84 5.43 -31.13
CA ARG A 718 39.14 6.37 -32.24
C ARG A 718 38.67 5.87 -33.61
N SER A 719 38.59 4.56 -33.82
CA SER A 719 38.14 3.94 -35.07
C SER A 719 37.71 2.48 -34.85
N ILE A 720 36.81 1.99 -35.71
CA ILE A 720 36.40 0.58 -35.79
C ILE A 720 36.71 0.14 -37.23
N PHE A 721 37.36 -1.01 -37.38
CA PHE A 721 37.79 -1.56 -38.68
C PHE A 721 36.88 -2.70 -39.12
#